data_AF-A0A416EAA9-F1
#
_entry.id   AF-A0A416EAA9-F1
#
_cell.length_a   1.000
_cell.length_b   1.000
_cell.length_c   1.000
_cell.angle_alpha   90.00
_cell.angle_beta   90.00
_cell.angle_gamma   90.00
#
_symmetry.space_group_name_H-M   'P 1'
#
loop_
_entity.id
_entity.type
_entity.pdbx_description
1 polymer ?
#
loop_
_entity_poly.entity_id
_entity_poly.type
_entity_poly.pdbx_seq_one_letter_code
_entity_poly.pdbx_strand_id
1 'polypeptide(L)'
;EGGTVTNGTAVDLQLAEAYRCSGGFAGEMLTGSVANTGDVSLAGLKIIGADSLAALKTFVPVVKQSHVEGYRSGARIRATGIADKDPAGFAGGYVGRMIGGQIWGDETSSCSITNLRRVDGTSYVGGFAGKVDPGSVAAIDTATKQGLLNKLLDVLMVNAPAELIKVLNATVSTIRCASVSAWDDWGVIVNGTYQNGSNTGYAKAAGGFAGSLCGAVLGEKDKPESGIRADKIRSVVAGEYAGGCFGIADVSGAANISAGNETSVLQYLLKLGKTDVLDAFRSYVYYGNVTGSPDAGLGVSANTATKSGQNNEVTYSGTAGGFGGSLLNGSVKNSSVTGLNYVTGLNSVGGFVGYSGKSGVVKMEKLDVLGDNAGQLLGGALGVLDIFGSHIDDSSVAGIPGGYTVQSKGGEEQIAGGFIGYANLSRMAGCNAGDAQNQENSLKLVESGGTAGGFAGRTSFAYLADVKLDSTVVDALLVVLDNLVKALYLDKIQDSNLLHINLGIVKVDALYDGNLIHVNLLGLDISVGLSKMSPDNGQQTDFAIIKIGDSSIKLPCDKNGIITKDNDVKSNISVNLIKANRTKITDSNVYGITIGYNVYAGGAGNDADGTATDGRSGGFVGYNDEGLLRNNDMYYCDVVRGTSKLVGPFSGNSKLDSVYEFNTKAGVEGEDNIYRIYRKPTITVNEIKKNSAVLTDTFSQENGWSIFSVKHVVQVDTYDTLQNAVMATKDSSETADLNAYVSDAKAVLMSDAKTTVNTGDSTSPEPSDTQDPCDEFVNLTINKVWKDFRNMDGIRPDSITVTISRSWTDADGAEQTEVVPGYENYVVKGDISKSTWQEIIKSEKPDKLLPAYTKDADGTLHYYKYSVTETEIKGYTTTIKNSDDGFTFTIINRHFALLPDTGGKGIMMFIIAGGLLLAFLLYTGRRRKRKQTM
;
A
#
# COMPACT_ATOMS: atom_id res chain seq x y z
N GLU A 1 28.87 5.92 -10.34
CA GLU A 1 29.18 6.58 -9.06
C GLU A 1 29.31 8.07 -9.28
N GLY A 2 28.63 8.91 -8.49
CA GLY A 2 28.64 10.37 -8.63
C GLY A 2 28.25 10.92 -10.01
N GLY A 3 28.39 12.24 -10.18
CA GLY A 3 28.13 12.92 -11.45
C GLY A 3 26.67 13.29 -11.71
N THR A 4 26.45 14.10 -12.76
CA THR A 4 25.11 14.51 -13.20
C THR A 4 24.88 14.12 -14.65
N VAL A 5 23.78 13.42 -14.91
CA VAL A 5 23.25 13.19 -16.26
C VAL A 5 22.01 14.05 -16.43
N THR A 6 21.90 14.77 -17.54
CA THR A 6 20.75 15.62 -17.86
C THR A 6 20.37 15.39 -19.32
N ASN A 7 19.08 15.22 -19.60
CA ASN A 7 18.56 14.95 -20.95
C ASN A 7 19.17 13.67 -21.58
N GLY A 8 19.36 12.63 -20.77
CA GLY A 8 19.81 11.32 -21.27
C GLY A 8 18.63 10.53 -21.82
N THR A 9 18.76 9.97 -23.02
CA THR A 9 17.69 9.17 -23.64
C THR A 9 18.23 7.80 -24.07
N ALA A 10 17.51 6.74 -23.67
CA ALA A 10 17.66 5.40 -24.22
C ALA A 10 16.36 5.02 -24.95
N VAL A 11 16.45 4.51 -26.18
CA VAL A 11 15.30 4.13 -27.01
C VAL A 11 15.40 2.68 -27.45
N ASP A 12 14.27 2.08 -27.78
CA ASP A 12 14.16 0.69 -28.23
C ASP A 12 14.74 -0.34 -27.25
N LEU A 13 14.67 -0.06 -25.95
CA LEU A 13 15.13 -1.01 -24.93
C LEU A 13 14.26 -2.28 -24.96
N GLN A 14 14.81 -3.38 -25.43
CA GLN A 14 14.12 -4.68 -25.44
C GLN A 14 14.35 -5.46 -24.13
N LEU A 15 15.62 -5.61 -23.73
CA LEU A 15 16.02 -6.38 -22.55
C LEU A 15 17.22 -5.72 -21.86
N ALA A 16 17.13 -5.52 -20.55
CA ALA A 16 18.28 -5.28 -19.68
C ALA A 16 18.40 -6.42 -18.66
N GLU A 17 19.45 -7.23 -18.77
CA GLU A 17 19.68 -8.37 -17.89
C GLU A 17 21.03 -8.25 -17.17
N ALA A 18 21.02 -8.47 -15.86
CA ALA A 18 22.22 -8.51 -15.05
C ALA A 18 22.12 -9.55 -13.93
N TYR A 19 23.26 -9.97 -13.38
CA TYR A 19 23.27 -10.85 -12.21
C TYR A 19 22.91 -10.08 -10.93
N ARG A 20 23.59 -8.95 -10.67
CA ARG A 20 23.46 -8.20 -9.40
C ARG A 20 22.31 -7.20 -9.42
N CYS A 21 22.40 -6.21 -10.31
CA CYS A 21 21.51 -5.06 -10.34
C CYS A 21 21.19 -4.72 -11.80
N SER A 22 19.91 -4.66 -12.15
CA SER A 22 19.47 -4.31 -13.51
C SER A 22 18.47 -3.15 -13.48
N GLY A 23 18.65 -2.20 -14.40
CA GLY A 23 17.68 -1.16 -14.68
C GLY A 23 17.85 -0.58 -16.07
N GLY A 24 16.76 -0.08 -16.64
CA GLY A 24 16.73 0.38 -18.03
C GLY A 24 17.60 1.61 -18.30
N PHE A 25 17.76 2.49 -17.30
CA PHE A 25 18.68 3.63 -17.37
C PHE A 25 20.01 3.34 -16.68
N ALA A 26 19.96 2.75 -15.49
CA ALA A 26 21.14 2.40 -14.71
C ALA A 26 20.93 1.13 -13.88
N GLY A 27 21.92 0.22 -13.88
CA GLY A 27 21.95 -0.88 -12.93
C GLY A 27 22.09 -0.38 -11.49
N GLU A 28 23.08 0.48 -11.24
CA GLU A 28 23.33 1.07 -9.91
C GLU A 28 23.63 2.58 -9.99
N MET A 29 23.04 3.34 -9.08
CA MET A 29 23.33 4.76 -8.84
C MET A 29 23.85 4.93 -7.41
N LEU A 30 25.16 5.10 -7.28
CA LEU A 30 25.83 5.13 -5.97
C LEU A 30 26.50 6.48 -5.72
N THR A 31 26.32 7.02 -4.51
CA THR A 31 27.14 8.11 -3.99
C THR A 31 28.59 7.65 -3.95
N GLY A 32 29.48 8.39 -4.62
CA GLY A 32 30.83 7.92 -4.92
C GLY A 32 31.66 7.57 -3.68
N SER A 33 32.10 6.32 -3.59
CA SER A 33 33.14 5.86 -2.67
C SER A 33 34.48 6.09 -3.35
N VAL A 34 35.23 7.12 -2.94
CA VAL A 34 36.59 7.33 -3.45
C VAL A 34 37.48 6.19 -2.93
N ALA A 35 37.50 5.05 -3.61
CA ALA A 35 38.20 3.83 -3.21
C ALA A 35 39.74 3.98 -3.18
N ASN A 36 40.27 5.14 -3.59
CA ASN A 36 41.69 5.47 -3.50
C ASN A 36 41.87 7.00 -3.37
N THR A 37 41.32 7.62 -2.32
CA THR A 37 42.10 8.73 -1.76
C THR A 37 43.36 8.06 -1.24
N GLY A 38 44.55 8.34 -1.77
CA GLY A 38 45.80 7.90 -1.13
C GLY A 38 45.93 8.47 0.30
N ASP A 39 47.16 8.74 0.75
CA ASP A 39 47.41 9.45 2.03
C ASP A 39 46.92 10.92 2.04
N VAL A 40 45.80 11.23 1.38
CA VAL A 40 45.12 12.52 1.44
C VAL A 40 44.58 12.70 2.86
N SER A 41 45.36 13.40 3.68
CA SER A 41 44.95 13.84 5.01
C SER A 41 43.81 14.86 4.88
N LEU A 42 42.58 14.41 5.15
CA LEU A 42 41.40 15.27 5.27
C LEU A 42 41.53 16.25 6.45
N ALA A 43 42.43 15.98 7.40
CA ALA A 43 42.72 16.88 8.53
C ALA A 43 43.42 18.19 8.09
N GLY A 44 44.03 18.22 6.90
CA GLY A 44 44.65 19.43 6.33
C GLY A 44 43.73 20.24 5.41
N LEU A 45 42.63 19.65 4.93
CA LEU A 45 41.59 20.36 4.20
C LEU A 45 40.69 21.06 5.22
N LYS A 46 40.54 22.39 5.13
CA LYS A 46 39.51 23.12 5.90
C LYS A 46 38.12 22.74 5.40
N ILE A 47 37.65 21.56 5.77
CA ILE A 47 36.31 21.05 5.43
C ILE A 47 35.33 21.54 6.50
N ILE A 48 35.12 22.86 6.55
CA ILE A 48 34.11 23.48 7.40
C ILE A 48 33.44 24.59 6.57
N GLY A 49 32.13 24.49 6.34
CA GLY A 49 31.33 25.49 5.62
C GLY A 49 30.97 25.13 4.17
N ALA A 50 30.56 26.13 3.39
CA ALA A 50 29.93 25.97 2.07
C ALA A 50 30.75 25.16 1.04
N ASP A 51 32.08 25.26 1.10
CA ASP A 51 33.01 24.55 0.19
C ASP A 51 32.95 23.03 0.38
N SER A 52 32.62 22.57 1.59
CA SER A 52 32.48 21.14 1.92
C SER A 52 31.22 20.52 1.31
N LEU A 53 30.12 21.29 1.30
CA LEU A 53 28.85 20.88 0.70
C LEU A 53 28.94 20.87 -0.83
N ALA A 54 29.68 21.81 -1.42
CA ALA A 54 29.93 21.85 -2.85
C ALA A 54 30.72 20.63 -3.32
N ALA A 55 31.76 20.22 -2.58
CA ALA A 55 32.50 18.99 -2.88
C ALA A 55 31.60 17.75 -2.76
N LEU A 56 30.82 17.62 -1.69
CA LEU A 56 29.90 16.49 -1.50
C LEU A 56 28.90 16.32 -2.66
N LYS A 57 28.35 17.43 -3.16
CA LYS A 57 27.41 17.41 -4.30
C LYS A 57 27.98 16.79 -5.57
N THR A 58 29.29 16.83 -5.78
CA THR A 58 29.92 16.18 -6.96
C THR A 58 29.91 14.65 -6.88
N PHE A 59 29.80 14.09 -5.67
CA PHE A 59 29.79 12.64 -5.44
C PHE A 59 28.37 12.06 -5.38
N VAL A 60 27.35 12.89 -5.27
CA VAL A 60 25.94 12.50 -5.31
C VAL A 60 25.54 12.27 -6.76
N PRO A 61 25.09 11.07 -7.18
CA PRO A 61 24.65 10.84 -8.54
C PRO A 61 23.30 11.52 -8.76
N VAL A 62 23.22 12.34 -9.80
CA VAL A 62 22.01 13.08 -10.17
C VAL A 62 21.60 12.73 -11.59
N VAL A 63 20.33 12.40 -11.80
CA VAL A 63 19.72 12.20 -13.13
C VAL A 63 18.57 13.19 -13.27
N LYS A 64 18.60 14.00 -14.33
CA LYS A 64 17.58 15.02 -14.58
C LYS A 64 16.97 14.87 -15.96
N GLN A 65 15.64 14.96 -16.04
CA GLN A 65 14.92 15.05 -17.31
C GLN A 65 15.34 13.97 -18.32
N SER A 66 15.57 12.75 -17.84
CA SER A 66 16.10 11.63 -18.64
C SER A 66 15.05 10.54 -18.83
N HIS A 67 15.03 9.90 -19.99
CA HIS A 67 13.96 8.99 -20.37
C HIS A 67 14.48 7.68 -20.96
N VAL A 68 13.76 6.59 -20.70
CA VAL A 68 13.94 5.28 -21.31
C VAL A 68 12.67 4.89 -22.04
N GLU A 69 12.75 4.69 -23.35
CA GLU A 69 11.65 4.17 -24.17
C GLU A 69 11.92 2.68 -24.47
N GLY A 70 10.99 1.84 -24.02
CA GLY A 70 11.00 0.42 -24.34
C GLY A 70 10.71 0.15 -25.82
N TYR A 71 11.19 -1.01 -26.28
CA TYR A 71 10.92 -1.50 -27.63
C TYR A 71 9.40 -1.54 -27.92
N ARG A 72 9.00 -1.60 -29.20
CA ARG A 72 7.59 -1.82 -29.59
C ARG A 72 6.96 -3.04 -28.92
N SER A 73 7.83 -4.02 -28.58
CA SER A 73 7.77 -5.19 -27.70
C SER A 73 7.46 -5.04 -26.21
N GLY A 74 7.53 -3.79 -25.76
CA GLY A 74 7.80 -3.42 -24.39
C GLY A 74 9.16 -3.89 -23.85
N ALA A 75 9.76 -3.09 -22.98
CA ALA A 75 11.01 -3.41 -22.31
C ALA A 75 10.83 -4.50 -21.24
N ARG A 76 11.85 -5.35 -21.12
CA ARG A 76 12.01 -6.30 -20.02
C ARG A 76 13.26 -6.01 -19.22
N ILE A 77 13.13 -5.96 -17.91
CA ILE A 77 14.26 -5.80 -16.99
C ILE A 77 14.38 -7.06 -16.15
N ARG A 78 15.59 -7.60 -16.04
CA ARG A 78 15.84 -8.86 -15.32
C ARG A 78 17.08 -8.81 -14.44
N ALA A 79 16.94 -9.18 -13.17
CA ALA A 79 18.06 -9.48 -12.28
C ALA A 79 17.97 -10.92 -11.76
N THR A 80 19.03 -11.71 -11.93
CA THR A 80 18.97 -13.17 -11.72
C THR A 80 19.74 -13.69 -10.50
N GLY A 81 20.59 -12.88 -9.88
CA GLY A 81 21.46 -13.32 -8.80
C GLY A 81 20.72 -13.64 -7.52
N ILE A 82 21.11 -14.74 -6.85
CA ILE A 82 20.55 -15.18 -5.57
C ILE A 82 21.74 -15.29 -4.63
N ALA A 83 21.96 -14.27 -3.79
CA ALA A 83 23.09 -14.24 -2.86
C ALA A 83 22.74 -13.47 -1.58
N ASP A 84 23.02 -14.07 -0.42
CA ASP A 84 22.73 -13.47 0.89
C ASP A 84 23.86 -12.57 1.41
N LYS A 85 25.12 -12.84 1.03
CA LYS A 85 26.32 -12.15 1.56
C LYS A 85 26.79 -10.96 0.73
N ASP A 86 26.29 -10.84 -0.50
CA ASP A 86 26.57 -9.74 -1.42
C ASP A 86 25.31 -9.57 -2.26
N PRO A 87 24.32 -8.79 -1.75
CA PRO A 87 22.96 -8.90 -2.21
C PRO A 87 22.90 -8.65 -3.73
N ALA A 88 22.32 -9.62 -4.42
CA ALA A 88 22.12 -9.63 -5.86
C ALA A 88 20.62 -9.79 -6.14
N GLY A 89 20.19 -9.53 -7.36
CA GLY A 89 18.78 -9.65 -7.73
C GLY A 89 17.95 -8.38 -7.59
N PHE A 90 18.58 -7.21 -7.61
CA PHE A 90 17.88 -5.93 -7.60
C PHE A 90 17.44 -5.56 -9.02
N ALA A 91 16.14 -5.38 -9.25
CA ALA A 91 15.61 -5.02 -10.56
C ALA A 91 14.68 -3.82 -10.45
N GLY A 92 14.93 -2.77 -11.24
CA GLY A 92 14.04 -1.63 -11.36
C GLY A 92 13.83 -1.24 -12.80
N GLY A 93 12.61 -0.91 -13.23
CA GLY A 93 12.37 -0.49 -14.62
C GLY A 93 13.35 0.57 -15.10
N TYR A 94 13.59 1.58 -14.27
CA TYR A 94 14.52 2.67 -14.53
C TYR A 94 15.89 2.45 -13.86
N VAL A 95 15.92 2.19 -12.55
CA VAL A 95 17.16 2.01 -11.77
C VAL A 95 17.12 0.74 -10.91
N GLY A 96 18.13 -0.13 -11.02
CA GLY A 96 18.18 -1.35 -10.20
C GLY A 96 18.34 -1.06 -8.71
N ARG A 97 19.41 -0.36 -8.32
CA ARG A 97 19.70 0.06 -6.95
C ARG A 97 20.16 1.51 -6.91
N MET A 98 19.64 2.30 -5.97
CA MET A 98 20.04 3.68 -5.76
C MET A 98 20.47 3.92 -4.31
N ILE A 99 21.63 4.55 -4.10
CA ILE A 99 22.18 4.91 -2.79
C ILE A 99 22.60 6.38 -2.78
N GLY A 100 21.83 7.20 -2.05
CA GLY A 100 22.00 8.64 -1.94
C GLY A 100 21.89 9.39 -3.26
N GLY A 101 21.12 8.86 -4.22
CA GLY A 101 20.96 9.43 -5.56
C GLY A 101 19.76 10.35 -5.68
N GLN A 102 19.77 11.18 -6.72
CA GLN A 102 18.74 12.17 -6.98
C GLN A 102 18.21 12.00 -8.41
N ILE A 103 16.92 11.70 -8.55
CA ILE A 103 16.25 11.55 -9.85
C ILE A 103 15.17 12.61 -9.97
N TRP A 104 15.39 13.62 -10.80
CA TRP A 104 14.58 14.83 -10.85
C TRP A 104 14.09 15.13 -12.26
N GLY A 105 12.82 14.83 -12.53
CA GLY A 105 12.12 15.46 -13.65
C GLY A 105 11.64 16.88 -13.30
N ASP A 106 10.88 17.45 -14.23
CA ASP A 106 10.01 18.60 -14.01
C ASP A 106 8.62 18.36 -14.62
N GLU A 107 7.75 19.38 -14.61
CA GLU A 107 6.38 19.30 -15.14
C GLU A 107 6.31 18.90 -16.62
N THR A 108 7.36 19.19 -17.40
CA THR A 108 7.40 18.99 -18.86
C THR A 108 8.27 17.81 -19.28
N SER A 109 9.20 17.39 -18.43
CA SER A 109 10.22 16.38 -18.71
C SER A 109 10.41 15.48 -17.50
N SER A 110 9.55 14.47 -17.35
CA SER A 110 9.66 13.49 -16.28
C SER A 110 10.85 12.56 -16.47
N CYS A 111 11.47 12.14 -15.35
CA CYS A 111 12.39 11.01 -15.40
C CYS A 111 11.58 9.72 -15.50
N SER A 112 11.59 9.06 -16.66
CA SER A 112 10.56 8.04 -16.92
C SER A 112 11.06 6.83 -17.70
N ILE A 113 10.38 5.71 -17.48
CA ILE A 113 10.41 4.56 -18.39
C ILE A 113 9.04 4.36 -19.00
N THR A 114 8.97 4.39 -20.33
CA THR A 114 7.75 4.10 -21.12
C THR A 114 7.91 2.79 -21.86
N ASN A 115 6.79 2.27 -22.36
CA ASN A 115 6.72 0.95 -22.96
C ASN A 115 7.32 -0.13 -22.06
N LEU A 116 7.15 -0.05 -20.74
CA LEU A 116 7.60 -1.13 -19.87
C LEU A 116 6.62 -2.29 -19.96
N ARG A 117 7.14 -3.52 -20.07
CA ARG A 117 6.31 -4.72 -20.04
C ARG A 117 6.49 -5.50 -18.75
N ARG A 118 7.74 -5.68 -18.33
CA ARG A 118 8.04 -6.59 -17.23
C ARG A 118 9.32 -6.25 -16.49
N VAL A 119 9.29 -6.40 -15.16
CA VAL A 119 10.47 -6.36 -14.30
C VAL A 119 10.50 -7.64 -13.48
N ASP A 120 11.53 -8.47 -13.68
CA ASP A 120 11.77 -9.69 -12.93
C ASP A 120 13.02 -9.53 -12.05
N GLY A 121 12.91 -9.86 -10.77
CA GLY A 121 14.05 -9.86 -9.85
C GLY A 121 13.88 -10.86 -8.73
N THR A 122 14.97 -11.12 -8.00
CA THR A 122 15.07 -12.19 -7.00
C THR A 122 15.25 -11.66 -5.58
N SER A 123 15.43 -10.34 -5.39
CA SER A 123 15.63 -9.74 -4.06
C SER A 123 14.71 -8.54 -3.80
N TYR A 124 14.86 -7.45 -4.55
CA TYR A 124 13.95 -6.29 -4.50
C TYR A 124 13.62 -5.83 -5.91
N VAL A 125 12.32 -5.68 -6.20
CA VAL A 125 11.81 -5.48 -7.55
C VAL A 125 10.90 -4.26 -7.61
N GLY A 126 11.18 -3.32 -8.51
CA GLY A 126 10.36 -2.12 -8.68
C GLY A 126 10.01 -1.85 -10.14
N GLY A 127 8.80 -1.36 -10.41
CA GLY A 127 8.48 -0.86 -11.77
C GLY A 127 9.37 0.32 -12.18
N PHE A 128 9.86 1.12 -11.23
CA PHE A 128 10.84 2.20 -11.43
C PHE A 128 12.19 1.86 -10.79
N ALA A 129 12.21 1.59 -9.48
CA ALA A 129 13.42 1.39 -8.69
C ALA A 129 13.42 0.07 -7.91
N GLY A 130 14.43 -0.79 -8.05
CA GLY A 130 14.49 -2.03 -7.26
C GLY A 130 14.63 -1.74 -5.78
N LYS A 131 15.67 -0.99 -5.39
CA LYS A 131 15.88 -0.53 -4.02
C LYS A 131 16.44 0.89 -3.97
N VAL A 132 15.95 1.69 -3.03
CA VAL A 132 16.38 3.06 -2.78
C VAL A 132 16.80 3.21 -1.32
N ASP A 133 18.06 3.55 -1.10
CA ASP A 133 18.65 3.81 0.22
C ASP A 133 19.26 5.23 0.25
N PRO A 134 19.39 5.89 1.41
CA PRO A 134 20.12 7.15 1.50
C PRO A 134 21.63 6.90 1.47
N GLY A 135 22.41 7.94 1.16
CA GLY A 135 23.88 7.85 1.10
C GLY A 135 24.53 7.47 2.42
N SER A 136 23.86 7.74 3.55
CA SER A 136 24.34 7.31 4.87
C SER A 136 24.46 5.79 5.03
N VAL A 137 23.75 4.99 4.21
CA VAL A 137 23.85 3.52 4.20
C VAL A 137 25.17 3.03 3.60
N ALA A 138 25.76 3.79 2.67
CA ALA A 138 27.08 3.45 2.10
C ALA A 138 28.18 3.41 3.18
N ALA A 139 27.94 3.98 4.37
CA ALA A 139 28.86 3.88 5.49
C ALA A 139 28.95 2.47 6.11
N ILE A 140 27.89 1.67 5.98
CA ILE A 140 27.73 0.34 6.59
C ILE A 140 28.34 -0.75 5.69
N ASP A 141 28.25 -0.58 4.37
CA ASP A 141 28.66 -1.57 3.36
C ASP A 141 30.17 -1.50 3.04
N THR A 142 31.01 -1.51 4.07
CA THR A 142 32.46 -1.40 3.90
C THR A 142 33.21 -2.59 4.47
N ALA A 143 33.38 -3.60 3.63
CA ALA A 143 34.50 -4.52 3.72
C ALA A 143 35.89 -3.81 3.71
N THR A 144 35.95 -2.48 3.53
CA THR A 144 37.19 -1.70 3.43
C THR A 144 37.31 -0.46 4.33
N LYS A 145 36.28 -0.01 5.06
CA LYS A 145 36.26 1.26 5.86
C LYS A 145 36.89 2.51 5.19
N GLN A 146 37.04 2.55 3.86
CA GLN A 146 37.93 3.51 3.18
C GLN A 146 37.24 4.70 2.47
N GLY A 147 35.91 4.80 2.52
CA GLY A 147 35.16 5.84 1.80
C GLY A 147 35.34 7.27 2.36
N LEU A 148 35.40 8.26 1.45
CA LEU A 148 35.46 9.69 1.80
C LEU A 148 34.28 10.16 2.67
N LEU A 149 33.07 9.63 2.43
CA LEU A 149 31.89 9.96 3.23
C LEU A 149 32.07 9.54 4.70
N ASN A 150 32.65 8.37 4.98
CA ASN A 150 32.90 7.91 6.34
C ASN A 150 33.90 8.82 7.05
N LYS A 151 35.02 9.12 6.38
CA LYS A 151 36.03 10.05 6.93
C LYS A 151 35.45 11.45 7.16
N LEU A 152 34.54 11.92 6.30
CA LEU A 152 33.86 13.19 6.46
C LEU A 152 32.89 13.16 7.65
N LEU A 153 32.08 12.11 7.80
CA LEU A 153 31.17 11.95 8.92
C LEU A 153 31.94 11.91 10.24
N ASP A 154 33.06 11.16 10.33
CA ASP A 154 33.91 11.10 11.52
C ASP A 154 34.47 12.48 11.92
N VAL A 155 34.97 13.25 10.93
CA VAL A 155 35.49 14.61 11.15
C VAL A 155 34.38 15.57 11.58
N LEU A 156 33.21 15.51 10.96
CA LEU A 156 32.07 16.39 11.27
C LEU A 156 31.45 16.08 12.62
N MET A 157 31.39 14.81 13.01
CA MET A 157 30.94 14.40 14.34
C MET A 157 31.81 15.07 15.41
N VAL A 158 33.13 15.05 15.29
CA VAL A 158 34.02 15.65 16.29
C VAL A 158 34.09 17.18 16.20
N ASN A 159 34.19 17.75 14.99
CA ASN A 159 34.60 19.15 14.81
C ASN A 159 33.47 20.11 14.43
N ALA A 160 32.36 19.65 13.83
CA ALA A 160 31.28 20.52 13.35
C ALA A 160 29.90 19.81 13.31
N PRO A 161 29.30 19.46 14.47
CA PRO A 161 28.08 18.66 14.50
C PRO A 161 26.86 19.30 13.82
N ALA A 162 26.80 20.63 13.75
CA ALA A 162 25.72 21.34 13.05
C ALA A 162 25.77 21.15 11.52
N GLU A 163 26.95 20.89 10.95
CA GLU A 163 27.12 20.65 9.51
C GLU A 163 26.82 19.19 9.12
N LEU A 164 26.81 18.26 10.09
CA LEU A 164 26.49 16.85 9.90
C LEU A 164 25.09 16.64 9.31
N ILE A 165 24.09 17.38 9.81
CA ILE A 165 22.71 17.32 9.31
C ILE A 165 22.63 17.78 7.85
N LYS A 166 23.39 18.81 7.47
CA LYS A 166 23.42 19.30 6.08
C LYS A 166 24.00 18.26 5.12
N VAL A 167 25.02 17.52 5.57
CA VAL A 167 25.62 16.42 4.80
C VAL A 167 24.64 15.24 4.67
N LEU A 168 23.99 14.84 5.76
CA LEU A 168 22.95 13.80 5.72
C LEU A 168 21.85 14.18 4.75
N ASN A 169 21.29 15.39 4.87
CA ASN A 169 20.25 15.92 3.98
C ASN A 169 20.68 15.96 2.51
N ALA A 170 21.94 16.32 2.22
CA ALA A 170 22.45 16.36 0.85
C ALA A 170 22.57 14.96 0.20
N THR A 171 22.61 13.91 1.01
CA THR A 171 22.72 12.51 0.58
C THR A 171 21.42 11.72 0.75
N VAL A 172 20.31 12.39 1.08
CA VAL A 172 18.98 11.77 1.06
C VAL A 172 18.64 11.40 -0.38
N SER A 173 18.18 10.18 -0.57
CA SER A 173 17.71 9.73 -1.87
C SER A 173 16.39 10.41 -2.18
N THR A 174 16.32 11.09 -3.34
CA THR A 174 15.11 11.84 -3.74
C THR A 174 14.69 11.48 -5.16
N ILE A 175 13.39 11.25 -5.35
CA ILE A 175 12.79 10.98 -6.66
C ILE A 175 11.57 11.88 -6.84
N ARG A 176 11.55 12.72 -7.88
CA ARG A 176 10.41 13.61 -8.18
C ARG A 176 10.15 13.68 -9.68
N CYS A 177 8.89 13.95 -10.03
CA CYS A 177 8.41 13.99 -11.41
C CYS A 177 8.89 12.74 -12.18
N ALA A 178 8.59 11.56 -11.64
CA ALA A 178 9.07 10.29 -12.18
C ALA A 178 7.90 9.36 -12.48
N SER A 179 8.00 8.62 -13.59
CA SER A 179 6.89 7.78 -14.03
C SER A 179 7.33 6.45 -14.65
N VAL A 180 6.53 5.44 -14.39
CA VAL A 180 6.53 4.15 -15.08
C VAL A 180 5.26 4.07 -15.90
N SER A 181 5.34 3.71 -17.16
CA SER A 181 4.14 3.44 -17.96
C SER A 181 4.26 2.15 -18.76
N ALA A 182 3.18 1.38 -18.78
CA ALA A 182 3.07 0.19 -19.60
C ALA A 182 3.21 0.48 -21.09
N TRP A 183 3.63 -0.53 -21.86
CA TRP A 183 3.46 -0.56 -23.31
C TRP A 183 1.99 -0.34 -23.70
N ASP A 184 1.09 -1.17 -23.20
CA ASP A 184 -0.30 -1.16 -23.62
C ASP A 184 -1.27 -1.23 -22.43
N ASP A 185 -2.56 -1.40 -22.73
CA ASP A 185 -3.60 -1.52 -21.71
C ASP A 185 -3.57 -2.86 -20.97
N TRP A 186 -2.79 -3.85 -21.43
CA TRP A 186 -2.59 -5.11 -20.73
C TRP A 186 -1.79 -4.90 -19.43
N GLY A 187 -0.82 -3.99 -19.46
CA GLY A 187 -0.16 -3.44 -18.27
C GLY A 187 1.21 -4.04 -17.92
N VAL A 188 1.84 -3.49 -16.87
CA VAL A 188 3.17 -3.92 -16.39
C VAL A 188 3.06 -5.07 -15.40
N ILE A 189 3.93 -6.08 -15.55
CA ILE A 189 4.20 -7.08 -14.50
C ILE A 189 5.44 -6.68 -13.70
N VAL A 190 5.32 -6.59 -12.38
CA VAL A 190 6.45 -6.55 -11.45
C VAL A 190 6.50 -7.87 -10.68
N ASN A 191 7.46 -8.73 -11.03
CA ASN A 191 7.49 -10.11 -10.60
C ASN A 191 8.73 -10.43 -9.76
N GLY A 192 8.51 -10.71 -8.49
CA GLY A 192 9.51 -11.26 -7.57
C GLY A 192 9.63 -12.78 -7.61
N THR A 193 8.85 -13.50 -8.41
CA THR A 193 8.88 -14.97 -8.43
C THR A 193 10.06 -15.48 -9.24
N TYR A 194 10.83 -16.42 -8.67
CA TYR A 194 11.96 -17.06 -9.35
C TYR A 194 12.07 -18.54 -9.00
N GLN A 195 12.83 -19.28 -9.81
CA GLN A 195 13.10 -20.70 -9.54
C GLN A 195 14.33 -20.84 -8.65
N ASN A 196 14.20 -21.56 -7.54
CA ASN A 196 15.28 -21.90 -6.63
C ASN A 196 15.39 -23.44 -6.53
N GLY A 197 16.16 -24.04 -7.44
CA GLY A 197 16.18 -25.49 -7.61
C GLY A 197 14.81 -25.99 -8.09
N SER A 198 14.20 -26.93 -7.36
CA SER A 198 12.85 -27.43 -7.61
C SER A 198 11.73 -26.59 -6.97
N ASN A 199 12.08 -25.58 -6.17
CA ASN A 199 11.13 -24.79 -5.40
C ASN A 199 10.92 -23.42 -6.03
N THR A 200 9.73 -22.86 -5.83
CA THR A 200 9.47 -21.46 -6.15
C THR A 200 10.02 -20.58 -5.03
N GLY A 201 10.94 -19.69 -5.38
CA GLY A 201 11.42 -18.61 -4.52
C GLY A 201 10.71 -17.30 -4.82
N TYR A 202 10.75 -16.38 -3.86
CA TYR A 202 10.18 -15.05 -4.01
C TYR A 202 11.17 -13.99 -3.54
N ALA A 203 11.27 -12.90 -4.30
CA ALA A 203 11.96 -11.68 -3.90
C ALA A 203 11.35 -11.17 -2.60
N LYS A 204 12.20 -10.65 -1.70
CA LYS A 204 11.77 -10.17 -0.39
C LYS A 204 10.67 -9.11 -0.52
N ALA A 205 10.86 -8.12 -1.38
CA ALA A 205 9.88 -7.07 -1.59
C ALA A 205 9.71 -6.68 -3.06
N ALA A 206 8.48 -6.33 -3.45
CA ALA A 206 8.19 -5.79 -4.77
C ALA A 206 7.20 -4.63 -4.72
N GLY A 207 7.42 -3.62 -5.58
CA GLY A 207 6.58 -2.44 -5.71
C GLY A 207 6.28 -2.09 -7.15
N GLY A 208 5.06 -1.68 -7.49
CA GLY A 208 4.77 -1.17 -8.84
C GLY A 208 5.58 0.08 -9.20
N PHE A 209 6.08 0.82 -8.21
CA PHE A 209 7.11 1.86 -8.38
C PHE A 209 8.46 1.43 -7.78
N ALA A 210 8.54 1.16 -6.47
CA ALA A 210 9.79 0.86 -5.78
C ALA A 210 9.73 -0.45 -4.97
N GLY A 211 10.68 -1.36 -5.14
CA GLY A 211 10.72 -2.59 -4.33
C GLY A 211 10.91 -2.30 -2.85
N SER A 212 11.88 -1.44 -2.53
CA SER A 212 12.13 -0.95 -1.17
C SER A 212 12.55 0.52 -1.16
N LEU A 213 12.00 1.26 -0.20
CA LEU A 213 12.39 2.62 0.15
C LEU A 213 12.98 2.62 1.56
N CYS A 214 14.16 3.18 1.72
CA CYS A 214 14.73 3.47 3.02
C CYS A 214 15.18 4.92 3.06
N GLY A 215 14.77 5.69 4.08
CA GLY A 215 15.13 7.10 4.27
C GLY A 215 15.11 7.93 2.98
N ALA A 216 14.08 7.73 2.15
CA ALA A 216 13.97 8.30 0.81
C ALA A 216 12.73 9.18 0.69
N VAL A 217 12.82 10.22 -0.13
CA VAL A 217 11.71 11.15 -0.36
C VAL A 217 11.25 11.04 -1.82
N LEU A 218 9.98 10.66 -1.99
CA LEU A 218 9.30 10.60 -3.28
C LEU A 218 8.31 11.77 -3.37
N GLY A 219 8.41 12.56 -4.44
CA GLY A 219 7.69 13.81 -4.59
C GLY A 219 8.16 14.90 -3.63
N GLU A 220 7.43 16.01 -3.61
CA GLU A 220 7.66 17.16 -2.73
C GLU A 220 6.36 17.53 -2.00
N LYS A 221 6.51 17.92 -0.74
CA LYS A 221 5.41 18.42 0.07
C LYS A 221 4.79 19.66 -0.58
N ASP A 222 3.47 19.75 -0.58
CA ASP A 222 2.69 20.90 -1.07
C ASP A 222 2.90 21.22 -2.57
N LYS A 223 3.43 20.26 -3.36
CA LYS A 223 3.68 20.36 -4.80
C LYS A 223 3.13 19.15 -5.57
N PRO A 224 1.83 19.12 -5.88
CA PRO A 224 1.19 17.98 -6.55
C PRO A 224 1.87 17.54 -7.85
N GLU A 225 2.41 18.47 -8.62
CA GLU A 225 3.10 18.25 -9.89
C GLU A 225 4.40 17.45 -9.76
N SER A 226 4.98 17.40 -8.55
CA SER A 226 6.22 16.69 -8.27
C SER A 226 6.05 15.19 -8.02
N GLY A 227 4.80 14.72 -7.96
CA GLY A 227 4.44 13.35 -7.62
C GLY A 227 5.05 12.29 -8.54
N ILE A 228 5.02 11.06 -8.06
CA ILE A 228 5.45 9.87 -8.82
C ILE A 228 4.24 9.12 -9.36
N ARG A 229 4.43 8.44 -10.50
CA ARG A 229 3.37 7.66 -11.15
C ARG A 229 3.83 6.24 -11.47
N ALA A 230 3.03 5.26 -11.06
CA ALA A 230 3.13 3.88 -11.50
C ALA A 230 1.88 3.56 -12.32
N ASP A 231 1.97 3.74 -13.64
CA ASP A 231 0.82 3.70 -14.52
C ASP A 231 0.59 2.33 -15.17
N LYS A 232 -0.67 1.89 -15.15
CA LYS A 232 -1.15 0.64 -15.75
C LYS A 232 -0.43 -0.60 -15.23
N ILE A 233 -0.24 -0.69 -13.92
CA ILE A 233 0.35 -1.87 -13.28
C ILE A 233 -0.70 -3.00 -13.26
N ARG A 234 -0.37 -4.14 -13.85
CA ARG A 234 -1.24 -5.33 -13.88
C ARG A 234 -1.05 -6.17 -12.63
N SER A 235 0.20 -6.44 -12.26
CA SER A 235 0.49 -7.30 -11.12
C SER A 235 1.79 -6.94 -10.40
N VAL A 236 1.77 -7.10 -9.08
CA VAL A 236 2.94 -7.02 -8.20
C VAL A 236 2.99 -8.28 -7.33
N VAL A 237 4.07 -9.06 -7.45
CA VAL A 237 4.24 -10.32 -6.71
C VAL A 237 5.54 -10.30 -5.92
N ALA A 238 5.46 -10.55 -4.62
CA ALA A 238 6.63 -10.68 -3.74
C ALA A 238 6.47 -11.84 -2.75
N GLY A 239 7.52 -12.07 -1.97
CA GLY A 239 7.53 -12.96 -0.82
C GLY A 239 6.92 -12.27 0.38
N GLU A 240 7.70 -11.40 1.03
CA GLU A 240 7.35 -10.82 2.31
C GLU A 240 6.53 -9.53 2.21
N TYR A 241 6.83 -8.67 1.24
CA TYR A 241 6.24 -7.32 1.16
C TYR A 241 5.87 -6.94 -0.27
N ALA A 242 4.59 -6.78 -0.57
CA ALA A 242 4.11 -6.44 -1.92
C ALA A 242 3.23 -5.18 -1.91
N GLY A 243 3.48 -4.22 -2.81
CA GLY A 243 2.59 -3.07 -2.97
C GLY A 243 2.54 -2.44 -4.35
N GLY A 244 1.45 -1.74 -4.71
CA GLY A 244 1.34 -1.10 -6.02
C GLY A 244 2.27 0.11 -6.21
N CYS A 245 2.65 0.81 -5.15
CA CYS A 245 3.71 1.81 -5.14
C CYS A 245 4.99 1.19 -4.58
N PHE A 246 5.01 0.77 -3.32
CA PHE A 246 6.19 0.20 -2.69
C PHE A 246 5.95 -1.15 -2.02
N GLY A 247 6.94 -2.04 -2.07
CA GLY A 247 6.92 -3.27 -1.28
C GLY A 247 7.07 -2.94 0.20
N ILE A 248 8.19 -2.33 0.57
CA ILE A 248 8.46 -1.87 1.94
C ILE A 248 9.04 -0.46 1.94
N ALA A 249 8.54 0.39 2.82
CA ALA A 249 9.14 1.69 3.15
C ALA A 249 9.55 1.67 4.63
N ASP A 250 10.83 1.88 4.92
CA ASP A 250 11.41 1.69 6.25
C ASP A 250 12.48 2.76 6.55
N VAL A 251 12.98 2.80 7.78
CA VAL A 251 14.09 3.64 8.25
C VAL A 251 15.32 2.80 8.66
N SER A 252 15.22 1.46 8.63
CA SER A 252 16.24 0.54 9.17
C SER A 252 17.61 0.55 8.50
N GLY A 253 17.66 0.73 7.19
CA GLY A 253 18.93 0.92 6.48
C GLY A 253 19.62 2.20 6.95
N ALA A 254 18.89 3.31 7.03
CA ALA A 254 19.44 4.64 7.28
C ALA A 254 19.96 4.85 8.71
N ALA A 255 19.38 4.15 9.69
CA ALA A 255 19.69 4.31 11.12
C ALA A 255 20.81 3.39 11.66
N ASN A 256 21.13 2.28 10.98
CA ASN A 256 22.09 1.26 11.40
C ASN A 256 23.57 1.60 11.13
N ILE A 257 24.00 2.85 11.36
CA ILE A 257 25.36 3.34 11.03
C ILE A 257 26.42 2.85 12.06
N SER A 258 26.32 1.62 12.59
CA SER A 258 27.35 1.03 13.46
C SER A 258 27.35 -0.50 13.39
N ALA A 259 28.26 -1.06 12.59
CA ALA A 259 28.68 -2.45 12.76
C ALA A 259 29.88 -2.47 13.73
N GLY A 260 29.63 -2.66 15.03
CA GLY A 260 30.66 -2.77 16.07
C GLY A 260 30.37 -1.98 17.35
N ASN A 261 31.35 -1.90 18.26
CA ASN A 261 31.29 -1.18 19.55
C ASN A 261 31.31 0.37 19.41
N GLU A 262 30.93 0.92 18.25
CA GLU A 262 31.00 2.36 17.94
C GLU A 262 29.60 3.00 17.98
N THR A 263 29.51 4.28 18.37
CA THR A 263 28.24 5.04 18.42
C THR A 263 27.76 5.38 17.01
N SER A 264 26.56 4.95 16.61
CA SER A 264 26.01 5.30 15.28
C SER A 264 25.81 6.81 15.13
N VAL A 265 25.83 7.34 13.89
CA VAL A 265 25.55 8.77 13.62
C VAL A 265 24.20 9.21 14.21
N LEU A 266 23.19 8.35 14.13
CA LEU A 266 21.90 8.58 14.77
C LEU A 266 22.03 8.67 16.29
N GLN A 267 22.71 7.72 16.93
CA GLN A 267 22.96 7.76 18.38
C GLN A 267 23.75 9.01 18.78
N TYR A 268 24.70 9.45 17.96
CA TYR A 268 25.47 10.67 18.19
C TYR A 268 24.62 11.93 18.10
N LEU A 269 23.77 12.06 17.08
CA LEU A 269 22.87 13.20 16.93
C LEU A 269 21.80 13.24 18.02
N LEU A 270 21.29 12.08 18.44
CA LEU A 270 20.40 11.97 19.60
C LEU A 270 21.12 12.39 20.91
N LYS A 271 22.39 12.02 21.11
CA LYS A 271 23.21 12.50 22.25
C LYS A 271 23.36 14.02 22.29
N LEU A 272 23.35 14.68 21.13
CA LEU A 272 23.41 16.14 21.01
C LEU A 272 22.03 16.82 21.14
N GLY A 273 20.95 16.06 21.38
CA GLY A 273 19.59 16.59 21.50
C GLY A 273 18.94 16.96 20.16
N LYS A 274 19.47 16.48 19.02
CA LYS A 274 18.91 16.72 17.68
C LYS A 274 17.86 15.66 17.33
N THR A 275 16.64 15.85 17.83
CA THR A 275 15.54 14.88 17.69
C THR A 275 14.83 14.95 16.34
N ASP A 276 14.96 16.07 15.64
CA ASP A 276 14.54 16.30 14.26
C ASP A 276 15.25 15.40 13.25
N VAL A 277 16.41 14.84 13.61
CA VAL A 277 17.17 13.93 12.74
C VAL A 277 16.39 12.66 12.37
N LEU A 278 15.47 12.19 13.22
CA LEU A 278 14.68 10.99 12.93
C LEU A 278 13.72 11.22 11.76
N ASP A 279 13.22 12.45 11.62
CA ASP A 279 12.42 12.89 10.48
C ASP A 279 13.28 12.85 9.20
N ALA A 280 14.56 13.20 9.27
CA ALA A 280 15.48 13.13 8.13
C ALA A 280 15.74 11.68 7.62
N PHE A 281 15.47 10.66 8.45
CA PHE A 281 15.60 9.25 8.08
C PHE A 281 14.26 8.59 7.72
N ARG A 282 13.14 9.31 7.85
CA ARG A 282 11.81 8.82 7.48
C ARG A 282 11.69 8.73 5.96
N SER A 283 11.06 7.66 5.49
CA SER A 283 10.66 7.57 4.09
C SER A 283 9.37 8.37 3.87
N TYR A 284 9.35 9.26 2.89
CA TYR A 284 8.18 10.06 2.53
C TYR A 284 7.72 9.76 1.11
N VAL A 285 6.41 9.66 0.94
CA VAL A 285 5.76 9.64 -0.38
C VAL A 285 4.69 10.72 -0.41
N TYR A 286 4.92 11.75 -1.23
CA TYR A 286 3.98 12.82 -1.49
C TYR A 286 3.41 12.65 -2.89
N TYR A 287 2.07 12.73 -3.02
CA TYR A 287 1.39 12.72 -4.32
C TYR A 287 1.74 11.50 -5.20
N GLY A 288 1.92 10.33 -4.57
CA GLY A 288 2.16 9.09 -5.30
C GLY A 288 0.85 8.56 -5.91
N ASN A 289 0.86 8.27 -7.20
CA ASN A 289 -0.30 7.73 -7.90
C ASN A 289 0.00 6.37 -8.53
N VAL A 290 -0.85 5.40 -8.25
CA VAL A 290 -0.80 4.04 -8.81
C VAL A 290 -2.09 3.80 -9.58
N THR A 291 -1.97 3.38 -10.83
CA THR A 291 -3.13 3.02 -11.65
C THR A 291 -3.02 1.56 -12.10
N GLY A 292 -4.12 0.81 -11.94
CA GLY A 292 -4.21 -0.56 -12.43
C GLY A 292 -4.29 -0.64 -13.95
N SER A 293 -3.92 -1.78 -14.52
CA SER A 293 -4.13 -2.07 -15.94
C SER A 293 -5.60 -1.82 -16.33
N PRO A 294 -5.89 -1.10 -17.42
CA PRO A 294 -7.26 -0.98 -17.92
C PRO A 294 -7.91 -2.33 -18.29
N ASP A 295 -7.12 -3.33 -18.69
CA ASP A 295 -7.61 -4.68 -19.05
C ASP A 295 -8.06 -5.52 -17.84
N ALA A 296 -7.28 -5.54 -16.75
CA ALA A 296 -7.52 -6.45 -15.62
C ALA A 296 -7.42 -5.81 -14.23
N GLY A 297 -7.15 -4.52 -14.15
CA GLY A 297 -6.80 -3.82 -12.90
C GLY A 297 -5.47 -4.27 -12.31
N LEU A 298 -5.20 -3.80 -11.09
CA LEU A 298 -4.02 -4.13 -10.31
C LEU A 298 -4.28 -5.31 -9.37
N GLY A 299 -3.49 -6.38 -9.49
CA GLY A 299 -3.40 -7.46 -8.51
C GLY A 299 -2.11 -7.39 -7.68
N VAL A 300 -2.19 -7.49 -6.35
CA VAL A 300 -1.01 -7.49 -5.47
C VAL A 300 -0.99 -8.75 -4.60
N SER A 301 0.16 -9.45 -4.53
CA SER A 301 0.30 -10.68 -3.74
C SER A 301 1.62 -10.80 -2.98
N ALA A 302 1.54 -11.11 -1.68
CA ALA A 302 2.66 -11.54 -0.84
C ALA A 302 2.52 -13.02 -0.46
N ASN A 303 3.60 -13.80 -0.62
CA ASN A 303 3.55 -15.27 -0.62
C ASN A 303 4.47 -15.95 0.40
N THR A 304 5.17 -15.18 1.24
CA THR A 304 6.08 -15.71 2.25
C THR A 304 5.88 -14.95 3.55
N ALA A 305 5.68 -15.69 4.64
CA ALA A 305 5.51 -15.13 5.98
C ALA A 305 6.73 -15.50 6.82
N THR A 306 7.36 -14.48 7.40
CA THR A 306 8.44 -14.64 8.37
C THR A 306 8.02 -14.00 9.69
N LYS A 307 8.30 -14.70 10.78
CA LYS A 307 8.10 -14.20 12.15
C LYS A 307 9.38 -13.50 12.60
N SER A 308 9.27 -12.26 13.09
CA SER A 308 10.41 -11.49 13.58
C SER A 308 10.09 -10.79 14.90
N GLY A 309 11.06 -10.74 15.84
CA GLY A 309 10.88 -10.17 17.18
C GLY A 309 11.40 -11.05 18.32
N GLN A 310 11.47 -10.52 19.55
CA GLN A 310 11.85 -11.21 20.80
C GLN A 310 10.95 -10.70 21.95
N ASN A 311 10.78 -11.48 23.03
CA ASN A 311 10.10 -11.05 24.27
C ASN A 311 8.69 -10.45 24.09
N ASN A 312 7.73 -11.25 23.61
CA ASN A 312 6.30 -10.91 23.37
C ASN A 312 5.99 -9.84 22.30
N GLU A 313 6.98 -9.14 21.74
CA GLU A 313 6.80 -8.25 20.59
C GLU A 313 7.21 -8.97 19.30
N VAL A 314 6.22 -9.56 18.62
CA VAL A 314 6.40 -10.29 17.37
C VAL A 314 5.69 -9.55 16.24
N THR A 315 6.34 -9.45 15.08
CA THR A 315 5.76 -8.98 13.83
C THR A 315 5.85 -10.06 12.76
N TYR A 316 4.90 -10.04 11.83
CA TYR A 316 4.74 -11.06 10.81
C TYR A 316 4.80 -10.43 9.42
N SER A 317 5.71 -10.90 8.57
CA SER A 317 5.75 -10.51 7.15
C SER A 317 4.76 -11.32 6.31
N GLY A 318 4.75 -11.18 4.99
CA GLY A 318 3.66 -11.69 4.15
C GLY A 318 2.52 -10.67 4.06
N THR A 319 2.91 -9.40 4.01
CA THR A 319 2.01 -8.24 4.02
C THR A 319 1.84 -7.69 2.60
N ALA A 320 0.62 -7.31 2.24
CA ALA A 320 0.32 -6.77 0.92
C ALA A 320 -0.63 -5.58 1.00
N GLY A 321 -0.43 -4.58 0.15
CA GLY A 321 -1.34 -3.44 0.02
C GLY A 321 -1.45 -2.92 -1.41
N GLY A 322 -2.60 -2.36 -1.81
CA GLY A 322 -2.74 -1.79 -3.16
C GLY A 322 -1.76 -0.64 -3.44
N PHE A 323 -1.31 0.08 -2.41
CA PHE A 323 -0.26 1.11 -2.47
C PHE A 323 1.04 0.62 -1.84
N GLY A 324 1.01 0.17 -0.59
CA GLY A 324 2.21 -0.21 0.17
C GLY A 324 2.08 -1.57 0.83
N GLY A 325 3.08 -2.44 0.71
CA GLY A 325 3.10 -3.70 1.47
C GLY A 325 3.26 -3.44 2.97
N SER A 326 4.37 -2.82 3.35
CA SER A 326 4.66 -2.39 4.72
C SER A 326 5.21 -0.96 4.79
N LEU A 327 4.66 -0.14 5.68
CA LEU A 327 5.10 1.23 5.95
C LEU A 327 5.60 1.33 7.40
N LEU A 328 6.92 1.37 7.60
CA LEU A 328 7.57 1.32 8.90
C LEU A 328 8.23 2.67 9.23
N ASN A 329 7.67 3.39 10.21
CA ASN A 329 8.04 4.77 10.55
C ASN A 329 8.12 5.68 9.31
N GLY A 330 7.22 5.49 8.36
CA GLY A 330 7.15 6.24 7.10
C GLY A 330 6.01 7.26 7.08
N SER A 331 5.92 8.03 6.00
CA SER A 331 4.77 8.90 5.74
C SER A 331 4.32 8.81 4.29
N VAL A 332 3.02 8.62 4.09
CA VAL A 332 2.36 8.68 2.78
C VAL A 332 1.31 9.78 2.85
N LYS A 333 1.33 10.72 1.93
CA LYS A 333 0.39 11.85 1.92
C LYS A 333 -0.15 12.10 0.52
N ASN A 334 -1.44 12.46 0.43
CA ASN A 334 -2.09 12.87 -0.82
C ASN A 334 -1.91 11.83 -1.95
N SER A 335 -1.91 10.54 -1.62
CA SER A 335 -1.54 9.47 -2.54
C SER A 335 -2.73 8.57 -2.86
N SER A 336 -2.78 8.02 -4.06
CA SER A 336 -3.95 7.28 -4.55
C SER A 336 -3.61 5.99 -5.26
N VAL A 337 -4.51 5.01 -5.12
CA VAL A 337 -4.59 3.82 -5.97
C VAL A 337 -5.91 3.87 -6.72
N THR A 338 -5.89 3.60 -8.02
CA THR A 338 -7.10 3.46 -8.85
C THR A 338 -7.05 2.17 -9.66
N GLY A 339 -8.21 1.60 -9.99
CA GLY A 339 -8.26 0.34 -10.75
C GLY A 339 -7.70 -0.85 -9.96
N LEU A 340 -7.77 -0.84 -8.63
CA LEU A 340 -7.41 -2.00 -7.81
C LEU A 340 -8.36 -3.17 -8.11
N ASN A 341 -7.82 -4.35 -8.40
CA ASN A 341 -8.61 -5.55 -8.61
C ASN A 341 -8.66 -6.39 -7.33
N TYR A 342 -7.49 -6.78 -6.81
CA TYR A 342 -7.40 -7.55 -5.58
C TYR A 342 -6.06 -7.38 -4.85
N VAL A 343 -6.08 -7.63 -3.54
CA VAL A 343 -4.88 -7.75 -2.71
C VAL A 343 -4.95 -9.03 -1.90
N THR A 344 -3.90 -9.84 -1.96
CA THR A 344 -3.78 -11.10 -1.22
C THR A 344 -2.47 -11.16 -0.43
N GLY A 345 -2.53 -11.68 0.78
CA GLY A 345 -1.35 -11.91 1.60
C GLY A 345 -1.60 -12.94 2.69
N LEU A 346 -0.54 -13.28 3.42
CA LEU A 346 -0.60 -14.31 4.44
C LEU A 346 -0.99 -13.73 5.81
N ASN A 347 -0.51 -12.53 6.14
CA ASN A 347 -0.74 -11.90 7.45
C ASN A 347 -1.49 -10.58 7.31
N SER A 348 -0.84 -9.41 7.31
CA SER A 348 -1.53 -8.11 7.26
C SER A 348 -1.76 -7.63 5.82
N VAL A 349 -3.04 -7.49 5.43
CA VAL A 349 -3.45 -7.18 4.06
C VAL A 349 -4.42 -6.01 4.04
N GLY A 350 -4.13 -4.98 3.22
CA GLY A 350 -4.94 -3.77 3.12
C GLY A 350 -5.28 -3.40 1.68
N GLY A 351 -6.40 -2.73 1.45
CA GLY A 351 -6.66 -2.16 0.12
C GLY A 351 -5.63 -1.11 -0.30
N PHE A 352 -5.13 -0.32 0.64
CA PHE A 352 -4.09 0.69 0.45
C PHE A 352 -2.75 0.24 1.06
N VAL A 353 -2.66 0.01 2.38
CA VAL A 353 -1.43 -0.44 3.04
C VAL A 353 -1.63 -1.74 3.81
N GLY A 354 -0.77 -2.74 3.64
CA GLY A 354 -0.87 -4.03 4.35
C GLY A 354 -0.60 -3.89 5.85
N TYR A 355 0.63 -3.50 6.19
CA TYR A 355 1.07 -3.25 7.56
C TYR A 355 1.62 -1.84 7.67
N SER A 356 1.27 -1.15 8.74
CA SER A 356 1.83 0.15 9.07
C SER A 356 2.22 0.16 10.53
N GLY A 357 3.44 0.58 10.84
CA GLY A 357 3.83 0.73 12.23
C GLY A 357 5.30 1.01 12.45
N LYS A 358 5.83 0.47 13.54
CA LYS A 358 7.19 0.77 14.01
C LYS A 358 8.25 0.08 13.17
N SER A 359 9.40 0.73 13.04
CA SER A 359 10.60 0.09 12.52
C SER A 359 11.43 -0.55 13.64
N GLY A 360 11.96 -1.75 13.41
CA GLY A 360 12.73 -2.53 14.40
C GLY A 360 14.18 -2.07 14.65
N VAL A 361 14.58 -0.87 14.19
CA VAL A 361 15.98 -0.40 14.25
C VAL A 361 16.45 0.07 15.62
N VAL A 362 15.54 0.45 16.51
CA VAL A 362 15.91 0.95 17.85
C VAL A 362 15.73 -0.18 18.86
N LYS A 363 16.68 -1.12 18.90
CA LYS A 363 16.68 -2.15 19.95
C LYS A 363 17.08 -1.53 21.29
N MET A 364 16.11 -1.43 22.19
CA MET A 364 16.19 -0.79 23.52
C MET A 364 17.31 -1.35 24.41
N GLU A 365 17.62 -2.64 24.26
CA GLU A 365 18.46 -3.40 25.19
C GLU A 365 19.96 -3.04 25.14
N LYS A 366 20.41 -2.26 24.15
CA LYS A 366 21.85 -2.00 23.91
C LYS A 366 22.31 -0.56 24.14
N LEU A 367 21.43 0.35 24.57
CA LEU A 367 21.79 1.74 24.85
C LEU A 367 22.02 2.00 26.35
N ASP A 368 22.92 1.23 26.96
CA ASP A 368 23.49 1.54 28.29
C ASP A 368 24.64 2.55 28.14
N VAL A 369 24.32 3.76 27.65
CA VAL A 369 25.36 4.66 27.10
C VAL A 369 25.93 5.67 28.10
N LEU A 370 25.36 5.86 29.29
CA LEU A 370 25.89 6.88 30.21
C LEU A 370 25.74 6.43 31.67
N GLY A 371 26.88 6.28 32.35
CA GLY A 371 26.90 6.26 33.81
C GLY A 371 26.24 7.50 34.40
N ASP A 372 25.74 7.34 35.63
CA ASP A 372 25.08 8.32 36.52
C ASP A 372 24.01 9.24 35.90
N ASN A 373 22.75 9.00 36.27
CA ASN A 373 21.52 9.81 36.13
C ASN A 373 21.11 10.34 34.72
N ALA A 374 22.04 10.58 33.80
CA ALA A 374 21.79 11.06 32.44
C ALA A 374 21.52 9.92 31.43
N GLY A 375 22.08 8.73 31.66
CA GLY A 375 21.86 7.55 30.83
C GLY A 375 20.47 6.95 30.94
N GLN A 376 19.81 7.16 32.08
CA GLN A 376 18.43 6.72 32.30
C GLN A 376 17.41 7.69 31.68
N LEU A 377 17.77 8.96 31.48
CA LEU A 377 16.93 9.93 30.79
C LEU A 377 16.85 9.63 29.30
N LEU A 378 18.01 9.39 28.68
CA LEU A 378 18.08 8.98 27.28
C LEU A 378 17.66 7.52 27.12
N GLY A 379 18.04 6.61 28.00
CA GLY A 379 17.55 5.22 28.03
C GLY A 379 16.02 5.11 28.11
N GLY A 380 15.38 5.91 28.98
CA GLY A 380 13.93 6.03 29.06
C GLY A 380 13.31 6.85 27.92
N ALA A 381 13.98 7.91 27.46
CA ALA A 381 13.57 8.71 26.30
C ALA A 381 13.71 7.98 24.96
N LEU A 382 14.48 6.90 24.89
CA LEU A 382 14.52 6.03 23.73
C LEU A 382 13.24 5.17 23.66
N GLY A 383 12.58 4.90 24.80
CA GLY A 383 11.19 4.45 24.85
C GLY A 383 10.19 5.52 24.38
N VAL A 384 10.55 6.80 24.46
CA VAL A 384 9.77 7.95 23.94
C VAL A 384 9.99 8.15 22.43
N LEU A 385 11.04 7.57 21.83
CA LEU A 385 11.20 7.54 20.37
C LEU A 385 10.19 6.61 19.66
N ASP A 386 9.40 5.88 20.45
CA ASP A 386 8.41 4.91 20.03
C ASP A 386 7.04 5.53 19.68
N ILE A 387 6.95 6.87 19.65
CA ILE A 387 5.67 7.62 19.72
C ILE A 387 5.00 7.92 18.36
N PHE A 388 5.68 7.64 17.24
CA PHE A 388 5.06 7.84 15.93
C PHE A 388 5.31 6.65 15.04
N GLY A 389 4.35 5.71 15.07
CA GLY A 389 4.13 4.84 13.92
C GLY A 389 3.85 5.67 12.67
N SER A 390 3.65 5.00 11.55
CA SER A 390 3.60 5.70 10.27
C SER A 390 2.37 6.60 10.11
N HIS A 391 2.50 7.60 9.24
CA HIS A 391 1.44 8.56 8.93
C HIS A 391 0.89 8.32 7.53
N ILE A 392 -0.43 8.28 7.40
CA ILE A 392 -1.12 8.18 6.11
C ILE A 392 -2.22 9.23 6.08
N ASP A 393 -2.02 10.30 5.31
CA ASP A 393 -2.93 11.44 5.28
C ASP A 393 -3.49 11.65 3.86
N ASP A 394 -4.78 12.02 3.77
CA ASP A 394 -5.44 12.44 2.53
C ASP A 394 -5.26 11.46 1.36
N SER A 395 -5.32 10.16 1.65
CA SER A 395 -4.98 9.10 0.70
C SER A 395 -6.17 8.18 0.41
N SER A 396 -6.22 7.61 -0.79
CA SER A 396 -7.40 6.87 -1.25
C SER A 396 -7.07 5.61 -2.05
N VAL A 397 -8.00 4.67 -2.03
CA VAL A 397 -7.98 3.48 -2.89
C VAL A 397 -9.34 3.31 -3.57
N ALA A 398 -9.33 3.18 -4.89
CA ALA A 398 -10.48 2.84 -5.71
C ALA A 398 -10.16 1.60 -6.56
N GLY A 399 -11.19 0.79 -6.77
CA GLY A 399 -11.14 -0.46 -7.50
C GLY A 399 -11.45 -0.33 -8.99
N ILE A 400 -11.49 -1.49 -9.65
CA ILE A 400 -12.10 -1.68 -10.96
C ILE A 400 -13.65 -1.59 -10.86
N PRO A 401 -14.37 -1.46 -12.00
CA PRO A 401 -15.81 -1.64 -12.01
C PRO A 401 -16.23 -2.99 -11.42
N GLY A 402 -17.17 -2.97 -10.48
CA GLY A 402 -17.56 -4.12 -9.66
C GLY A 402 -16.80 -4.22 -8.33
N GLY A 403 -15.84 -3.33 -8.09
CA GLY A 403 -15.14 -3.15 -6.83
C GLY A 403 -13.95 -4.09 -6.60
N TYR A 404 -13.15 -3.78 -5.58
CA TYR A 404 -11.93 -4.51 -5.23
C TYR A 404 -12.10 -5.43 -4.02
N THR A 405 -11.27 -6.47 -3.93
CA THR A 405 -11.29 -7.44 -2.83
C THR A 405 -9.96 -7.53 -2.09
N VAL A 406 -10.02 -7.68 -0.76
CA VAL A 406 -8.85 -7.80 0.12
C VAL A 406 -8.93 -9.11 0.89
N GLN A 407 -7.89 -9.95 0.82
CA GLN A 407 -7.88 -11.25 1.47
C GLN A 407 -6.59 -11.55 2.23
N SER A 408 -6.73 -11.94 3.50
CA SER A 408 -5.65 -12.49 4.32
C SER A 408 -5.89 -13.96 4.64
N LYS A 409 -4.95 -14.85 4.28
CA LYS A 409 -5.12 -16.29 4.47
C LYS A 409 -3.81 -17.04 4.62
N GLY A 410 -3.75 -17.97 5.57
CA GLY A 410 -2.69 -18.98 5.67
C GLY A 410 -1.44 -18.55 6.43
N GLY A 411 -1.37 -17.32 6.95
CA GLY A 411 -0.35 -16.90 7.90
C GLY A 411 -0.73 -17.14 9.38
N GLU A 412 0.16 -16.73 10.28
CA GLU A 412 -0.05 -16.84 11.74
C GLU A 412 -0.93 -15.73 12.30
N GLU A 413 -0.87 -14.52 11.73
CA GLU A 413 -1.65 -13.35 12.14
C GLU A 413 -2.43 -12.82 10.93
N GLN A 414 -3.54 -13.50 10.62
CA GLN A 414 -4.36 -13.19 9.46
C GLN A 414 -5.24 -11.98 9.74
N ILE A 415 -4.87 -10.82 9.19
CA ILE A 415 -5.56 -9.54 9.38
C ILE A 415 -5.84 -8.90 8.02
N ALA A 416 -7.09 -8.56 7.74
CA ALA A 416 -7.49 -7.88 6.51
C ALA A 416 -8.26 -6.57 6.78
N GLY A 417 -8.00 -5.52 5.99
CA GLY A 417 -8.77 -4.28 6.04
C GLY A 417 -8.99 -3.66 4.66
N GLY A 418 -10.15 -3.05 4.43
CA GLY A 418 -10.46 -2.46 3.11
C GLY A 418 -9.58 -1.26 2.73
N PHE A 419 -8.99 -0.56 3.71
CA PHE A 419 -7.94 0.44 3.52
C PHE A 419 -6.59 -0.06 4.05
N ILE A 420 -6.56 -0.51 5.31
CA ILE A 420 -5.32 -0.90 5.99
C ILE A 420 -5.48 -2.22 6.74
N GLY A 421 -4.52 -3.13 6.60
CA GLY A 421 -4.57 -4.41 7.32
C GLY A 421 -4.34 -4.20 8.82
N TYR A 422 -3.09 -4.05 9.22
CA TYR A 422 -2.72 -3.76 10.61
C TYR A 422 -2.17 -2.33 10.73
N ALA A 423 -2.97 -1.45 11.34
CA ALA A 423 -2.58 -0.11 11.74
C ALA A 423 -1.93 -0.15 13.14
N ASN A 424 -0.64 -0.49 13.21
CA ASN A 424 0.12 -0.54 14.46
C ASN A 424 0.68 0.85 14.81
N LEU A 425 0.11 1.52 15.81
CA LEU A 425 0.40 2.92 16.19
C LEU A 425 0.35 3.93 15.03
N SER A 426 -0.44 3.63 14.00
CA SER A 426 -0.50 4.44 12.80
C SER A 426 -1.40 5.65 13.00
N ARG A 427 -1.06 6.75 12.34
CA ARG A 427 -1.87 7.97 12.35
C ARG A 427 -2.44 8.20 10.96
N MET A 428 -3.76 8.30 10.88
CA MET A 428 -4.47 8.45 9.63
C MET A 428 -5.53 9.52 9.73
N ALA A 429 -5.57 10.38 8.72
CA ALA A 429 -6.56 11.44 8.58
C ALA A 429 -7.00 11.55 7.11
N GLY A 430 -8.28 11.80 6.85
CA GLY A 430 -8.77 12.10 5.49
C GLY A 430 -8.68 10.92 4.51
N CYS A 431 -8.62 9.69 4.99
CA CYS A 431 -8.36 8.52 4.14
C CYS A 431 -9.65 7.86 3.65
N ASN A 432 -9.64 7.32 2.43
CA ASN A 432 -10.83 6.74 1.80
C ASN A 432 -10.58 5.33 1.24
N ALA A 433 -11.37 4.36 1.70
CA ALA A 433 -11.51 3.06 1.06
C ALA A 433 -12.74 3.07 0.15
N GLY A 434 -12.52 2.93 -1.17
CA GLY A 434 -13.54 3.09 -2.18
C GLY A 434 -13.66 4.53 -2.70
N ASP A 435 -14.57 4.70 -3.65
CA ASP A 435 -14.78 5.95 -4.38
C ASP A 435 -16.19 6.49 -4.09
N ALA A 436 -16.24 7.66 -3.46
CA ALA A 436 -17.48 8.35 -3.11
C ALA A 436 -18.27 8.82 -4.34
N GLN A 437 -17.58 9.11 -5.46
CA GLN A 437 -18.18 9.65 -6.68
C GLN A 437 -18.56 8.55 -7.66
N ASN A 438 -17.84 7.41 -7.64
CA ASN A 438 -18.13 6.26 -8.48
C ASN A 438 -18.27 4.99 -7.64
N GLN A 439 -19.49 4.75 -7.19
CA GLN A 439 -19.81 3.61 -6.33
C GLN A 439 -19.40 2.26 -6.93
N GLU A 440 -19.44 2.06 -8.25
CA GLU A 440 -19.05 0.77 -8.86
C GLU A 440 -17.57 0.43 -8.67
N ASN A 441 -16.72 1.42 -8.39
CA ASN A 441 -15.29 1.26 -8.15
C ASN A 441 -14.96 1.14 -6.65
N SER A 442 -15.95 0.98 -5.78
CA SER A 442 -15.75 0.96 -4.33
C SER A 442 -15.34 -0.41 -3.77
N LEU A 443 -15.26 -0.54 -2.45
CA LEU A 443 -14.94 -1.81 -1.80
C LEU A 443 -16.03 -2.85 -2.09
N LYS A 444 -15.62 -4.08 -2.40
CA LYS A 444 -16.53 -5.22 -2.62
C LYS A 444 -16.50 -6.20 -1.46
N LEU A 445 -15.31 -6.62 -1.03
CA LEU A 445 -15.15 -7.68 -0.04
C LEU A 445 -13.83 -7.55 0.72
N VAL A 446 -13.90 -7.74 2.04
CA VAL A 446 -12.74 -7.98 2.91
C VAL A 446 -12.92 -9.33 3.58
N GLU A 447 -11.96 -10.24 3.41
CA GLU A 447 -12.01 -11.59 3.98
C GLU A 447 -10.71 -11.92 4.72
N SER A 448 -10.83 -12.49 5.92
CA SER A 448 -9.69 -12.98 6.69
C SER A 448 -10.00 -14.31 7.36
N GLY A 449 -9.00 -15.20 7.41
CA GLY A 449 -9.09 -16.37 8.29
C GLY A 449 -9.04 -16.03 9.79
N GLY A 450 -8.57 -14.83 10.14
CA GLY A 450 -8.54 -14.28 11.49
C GLY A 450 -9.42 -13.02 11.58
N THR A 451 -8.82 -11.84 11.74
CA THR A 451 -9.54 -10.57 11.93
C THR A 451 -9.80 -9.82 10.60
N ALA A 452 -10.98 -9.22 10.42
CA ALA A 452 -11.31 -8.41 9.24
C ALA A 452 -12.09 -7.12 9.57
N GLY A 453 -11.80 -6.03 8.88
CA GLY A 453 -12.52 -4.76 9.00
C GLY A 453 -12.76 -4.05 7.66
N GLY A 454 -13.86 -3.32 7.50
CA GLY A 454 -14.14 -2.59 6.25
C GLY A 454 -13.14 -1.47 5.93
N PHE A 455 -12.58 -0.81 6.94
CA PHE A 455 -11.49 0.16 6.81
C PHE A 455 -10.17 -0.43 7.30
N ALA A 456 -10.10 -0.72 8.60
CA ALA A 456 -8.90 -1.25 9.25
C ALA A 456 -9.15 -2.64 9.81
N GLY A 457 -8.25 -3.59 9.56
CA GLY A 457 -8.34 -4.91 10.17
C GLY A 457 -8.12 -4.84 11.68
N ARG A 458 -6.98 -4.27 12.09
CA ARG A 458 -6.59 -4.15 13.51
C ARG A 458 -5.92 -2.82 13.80
N THR A 459 -6.19 -2.26 14.98
CA THR A 459 -5.44 -1.13 15.56
C THR A 459 -4.52 -1.61 16.69
N SER A 460 -3.68 -0.72 17.23
CA SER A 460 -2.90 -1.02 18.43
C SER A 460 -2.66 0.21 19.27
N PHE A 461 -2.13 -0.04 20.45
CA PHE A 461 -1.56 0.95 21.35
C PHE A 461 -0.32 0.37 22.00
N ALA A 462 0.55 1.24 22.50
CA ALA A 462 1.72 0.82 23.24
C ALA A 462 1.90 1.69 24.47
N TYR A 463 2.01 1.03 25.61
CA TYR A 463 2.54 1.68 26.80
C TYR A 463 4.01 2.02 26.52
N LEU A 464 4.40 3.28 26.66
CA LEU A 464 5.82 3.63 26.76
C LEU A 464 6.39 2.82 27.92
N ALA A 465 7.33 1.92 27.64
CA ALA A 465 7.58 0.71 28.44
C ALA A 465 8.09 0.90 29.88
N ASP A 466 8.13 2.12 30.44
CA ASP A 466 8.54 2.32 31.83
C ASP A 466 7.92 3.53 32.53
N VAL A 467 6.77 4.04 32.06
CA VAL A 467 6.11 5.21 32.67
C VAL A 467 5.35 4.81 33.95
N LYS A 468 6.05 4.18 34.89
CA LYS A 468 5.67 4.25 36.31
C LYS A 468 5.65 5.73 36.70
N LEU A 469 4.82 6.05 37.68
CA LEU A 469 4.72 7.39 38.28
C LEU A 469 6.10 8.04 38.54
N ASP A 470 7.09 7.23 38.93
CA ASP A 470 8.44 7.67 39.27
C ASP A 470 9.48 7.41 38.17
N SER A 471 9.06 7.35 36.91
CA SER A 471 9.99 7.18 35.81
C SER A 471 10.79 8.46 35.54
N THR A 472 12.06 8.29 35.18
CA THR A 472 12.97 9.38 34.80
C THR A 472 12.42 10.21 33.62
N VAL A 473 11.64 9.58 32.73
CA VAL A 473 10.97 10.23 31.59
C VAL A 473 9.91 11.22 32.03
N VAL A 474 9.03 10.82 32.96
CA VAL A 474 7.98 11.71 33.49
C VAL A 474 8.62 12.87 34.22
N ASP A 475 9.68 12.62 34.98
CA ASP A 475 10.43 13.67 35.68
C ASP A 475 11.09 14.66 34.72
N ALA A 476 11.71 14.19 33.63
CA ALA A 476 12.24 15.09 32.60
C ALA A 476 11.16 15.90 31.90
N LEU A 477 10.07 15.25 31.52
CA LEU A 477 8.96 15.91 30.86
C LEU A 477 8.35 16.98 31.76
N LEU A 478 8.21 16.69 33.05
CA LEU A 478 7.79 17.66 34.06
C LEU A 478 8.76 18.85 34.14
N VAL A 479 10.08 18.63 34.09
CA VAL A 479 11.08 19.71 34.04
C VAL A 479 10.93 20.56 32.77
N VAL A 480 10.65 19.93 31.61
CA VAL A 480 10.40 20.65 30.36
C VAL A 480 9.15 21.53 30.49
N LEU A 481 8.04 20.93 30.92
CA LEU A 481 6.77 21.62 31.12
C LEU A 481 6.90 22.77 32.12
N ASP A 482 7.62 22.58 33.23
CA ASP A 482 7.88 23.60 34.25
C ASP A 482 8.63 24.81 33.69
N ASN A 483 9.62 24.57 32.81
CA ASN A 483 10.35 25.64 32.13
C ASN A 483 9.53 26.35 31.05
N LEU A 484 8.69 25.62 30.31
CA LEU A 484 7.76 26.22 29.35
C LEU A 484 6.74 27.12 30.05
N VAL A 485 6.18 26.67 31.18
CA VAL A 485 5.28 27.47 32.01
C VAL A 485 5.98 28.74 32.49
N LYS A 486 7.20 28.64 33.05
CA LYS A 486 8.00 29.82 33.47
C LYS A 486 8.22 30.80 32.32
N ALA A 487 8.52 30.27 31.12
CA ALA A 487 8.73 31.10 29.95
C ALA A 487 7.48 31.92 29.60
N LEU A 488 6.27 31.33 29.68
CA LEU A 488 4.99 32.03 29.44
C LEU A 488 4.75 33.25 30.36
N TYR A 489 5.45 33.37 31.49
CA TYR A 489 5.36 34.53 32.39
C TYR A 489 6.38 35.64 32.10
N LEU A 490 7.25 35.49 31.08
CA LEU A 490 8.23 36.52 30.71
C LEU A 490 7.58 37.64 29.89
N ASP A 491 7.74 38.89 30.32
CA ASP A 491 7.05 40.09 29.80
C ASP A 491 7.37 40.47 28.33
N LYS A 492 8.14 39.67 27.58
CA LYS A 492 8.55 39.96 26.19
C LYS A 492 8.65 38.75 25.28
N ILE A 493 8.02 37.63 25.65
CA ILE A 493 8.15 36.40 24.87
C ILE A 493 7.55 36.54 23.46
N GLN A 494 6.57 37.43 23.30
CA GLN A 494 5.90 37.77 22.03
C GLN A 494 6.84 38.41 21.00
N ASP A 495 7.98 38.95 21.43
CA ASP A 495 8.96 39.60 20.56
C ASP A 495 9.92 38.58 19.90
N SER A 496 9.87 37.30 20.30
CA SER A 496 10.75 36.23 19.79
C SER A 496 9.95 35.01 19.36
N ASN A 497 9.94 34.71 18.04
CA ASN A 497 9.24 33.52 17.51
C ASN A 497 9.91 32.20 17.93
N LEU A 498 11.19 32.21 18.31
CA LEU A 498 11.96 31.03 18.71
C LEU A 498 12.60 31.27 20.09
N LEU A 499 12.42 30.32 20.99
CA LEU A 499 12.90 30.36 22.37
C LEU A 499 13.93 29.26 22.58
N HIS A 500 15.14 29.64 22.95
CA HIS A 500 16.17 28.68 23.33
C HIS A 500 16.01 28.31 24.80
N ILE A 501 15.42 27.15 25.06
CA ILE A 501 15.21 26.66 26.42
C ILE A 501 16.34 25.72 26.78
N ASN A 502 17.11 26.10 27.80
CA ASN A 502 18.13 25.25 28.35
C ASN A 502 17.52 24.38 29.45
N LEU A 503 17.36 23.09 29.19
CA LEU A 503 16.87 22.08 30.13
C LEU A 503 18.01 21.46 30.98
N GLY A 504 19.14 22.16 31.08
CA GLY A 504 20.37 21.67 31.70
C GLY A 504 21.28 20.99 30.68
N ILE A 505 21.07 19.69 30.44
CA ILE A 505 21.93 18.88 29.55
C ILE A 505 21.46 18.95 28.09
N VAL A 506 20.17 19.24 27.86
CA VAL A 506 19.55 19.38 26.52
C VAL A 506 19.12 20.83 26.30
N LYS A 507 19.42 21.38 25.12
CA LYS A 507 18.86 22.65 24.66
C LYS A 507 17.79 22.36 23.63
N VAL A 508 16.59 22.90 23.82
CA VAL A 508 15.46 22.72 22.92
C VAL A 508 14.98 24.08 22.43
N ASP A 509 14.66 24.14 21.15
CA ASP A 509 14.05 25.32 20.54
C ASP A 509 12.53 25.18 20.66
N ALA A 510 11.89 26.15 21.30
CA ALA A 510 10.45 26.19 21.44
C ALA A 510 9.89 27.36 20.61
N LEU A 511 8.82 27.11 19.87
CA LEU A 511 8.16 28.11 19.03
C LEU A 511 7.04 28.77 19.83
N TYR A 512 7.02 30.10 19.85
CA TYR A 512 5.90 30.85 20.40
C TYR A 512 4.86 31.04 19.30
N ASP A 513 3.67 30.45 19.47
CA ASP A 513 2.53 30.59 18.56
C ASP A 513 1.31 31.12 19.32
N GLY A 514 1.02 32.41 19.14
CA GLY A 514 -0.11 33.07 19.81
C GLY A 514 0.05 33.08 21.33
N ASN A 515 -0.78 32.32 22.05
CA ASN A 515 -0.73 32.19 23.53
C ASN A 515 -0.11 30.86 23.98
N LEU A 516 0.47 30.09 23.04
CA LEU A 516 1.03 28.77 23.27
C LEU A 516 2.54 28.81 23.04
N ILE A 517 3.28 28.08 23.87
CA ILE A 517 4.64 27.66 23.53
C ILE A 517 4.57 26.21 23.07
N HIS A 518 5.03 25.97 21.85
CA HIS A 518 5.19 24.66 21.25
C HIS A 518 6.62 24.18 21.40
N VAL A 519 6.81 22.97 21.89
CA VAL A 519 8.10 22.29 21.83
C VAL A 519 7.89 20.92 21.21
N ASN A 520 8.74 20.59 20.23
CA ASN A 520 8.87 19.22 19.79
C ASN A 520 9.96 18.55 20.64
N LEU A 521 9.57 17.65 21.52
CA LEU A 521 10.50 16.89 22.34
C LEU A 521 10.47 15.43 21.88
N LEU A 522 11.51 14.99 21.16
CA LEU A 522 11.62 13.58 20.72
C LEU A 522 10.45 13.15 19.82
N GLY A 523 9.92 14.08 19.00
CA GLY A 523 8.75 13.88 18.15
C GLY A 523 7.43 14.29 18.81
N LEU A 524 7.34 14.33 20.14
CA LEU A 524 6.13 14.76 20.85
C LEU A 524 5.92 16.26 20.66
N ASP A 525 4.87 16.63 19.95
CA ASP A 525 4.36 18.00 19.97
C ASP A 525 3.70 18.25 21.33
N ILE A 526 4.33 19.13 22.10
CA ILE A 526 3.87 19.55 23.40
C ILE A 526 3.57 21.04 23.27
N SER A 527 2.31 21.40 23.49
CA SER A 527 1.92 22.81 23.60
C SER A 527 1.56 23.14 25.02
N VAL A 528 2.04 24.29 25.50
CA VAL A 528 1.72 24.79 26.83
C VAL A 528 1.14 26.19 26.68
N GLY A 529 -0.08 26.37 27.18
CA GLY A 529 -0.75 27.65 27.28
C GLY A 529 -1.00 28.05 28.73
N LEU A 530 -1.22 29.34 28.96
CA LEU A 530 -1.51 29.87 30.29
C LEU A 530 -2.95 30.38 30.39
N SER A 531 -3.71 29.85 31.36
CA SER A 531 -5.02 30.35 31.79
C SER A 531 -4.84 31.07 33.12
N LYS A 532 -4.74 32.41 33.10
CA LYS A 532 -4.59 33.23 34.31
C LYS A 532 -5.88 33.27 35.12
N MET A 533 -5.73 33.28 36.44
CA MET A 533 -6.79 33.53 37.40
C MET A 533 -7.41 34.90 37.12
N SER A 534 -8.73 34.94 36.99
CA SER A 534 -9.50 36.16 36.84
C SER A 534 -10.76 36.08 37.71
N PRO A 535 -11.24 37.21 38.28
CA PRO A 535 -12.56 37.25 38.92
C PRO A 535 -13.69 36.66 38.07
N ASP A 536 -13.55 36.70 36.74
CA ASP A 536 -14.59 36.29 35.78
C ASP A 536 -14.62 34.78 35.49
N ASN A 537 -13.53 34.05 35.80
CA ASN A 537 -13.41 32.62 35.46
C ASN A 537 -13.53 31.68 36.67
N GLY A 538 -13.72 32.23 37.87
CA GLY A 538 -13.93 31.47 39.12
C GLY A 538 -12.76 30.57 39.52
N GLN A 539 -11.58 30.74 38.92
CA GLN A 539 -10.39 29.95 39.23
C GLN A 539 -9.76 30.44 40.53
N GLN A 540 -9.20 29.50 41.33
CA GLN A 540 -8.49 29.83 42.57
C GLN A 540 -6.98 30.06 42.35
N THR A 541 -6.46 29.72 41.17
CA THR A 541 -5.05 29.83 40.78
C THR A 541 -4.92 29.86 39.25
N ASP A 542 -3.74 30.23 38.73
CA ASP A 542 -3.44 30.17 37.31
C ASP A 542 -3.25 28.70 36.90
N PHE A 543 -3.58 28.36 35.65
CA PHE A 543 -3.44 27.00 35.14
C PHE A 543 -2.63 26.93 33.85
N ALA A 544 -1.70 25.99 33.80
CA ALA A 544 -1.04 25.56 32.58
C ALA A 544 -1.96 24.57 31.85
N ILE A 545 -2.33 24.91 30.62
CA ILE A 545 -3.04 24.01 29.71
C ILE A 545 -1.98 23.36 28.84
N ILE A 546 -1.68 22.10 29.13
CA ILE A 546 -0.63 21.33 28.48
C ILE A 546 -1.29 20.34 27.54
N LYS A 547 -0.97 20.39 26.25
CA LYS A 547 -1.34 19.33 25.32
C LYS A 547 -0.14 18.47 24.99
N ILE A 548 -0.30 17.16 25.07
CA ILE A 548 0.67 16.14 24.66
C ILE A 548 -0.03 15.27 23.63
N GLY A 549 0.30 15.43 22.35
CA GLY A 549 -0.46 14.76 21.28
C GLY A 549 -1.94 15.21 21.24
N ASP A 550 -2.87 14.26 21.32
CA ASP A 550 -4.33 14.50 21.30
C ASP A 550 -4.93 14.81 22.68
N SER A 551 -4.07 14.89 23.69
CA SER A 551 -4.47 14.83 25.08
C SER A 551 -4.16 16.14 25.78
N SER A 552 -5.08 16.63 26.60
CA SER A 552 -4.95 17.91 27.31
C SER A 552 -4.97 17.70 28.82
N ILE A 553 -4.02 18.33 29.50
CA ILE A 553 -3.88 18.36 30.95
C ILE A 553 -4.03 19.81 31.39
N LYS A 554 -4.74 20.03 32.49
CA LYS A 554 -4.81 21.33 33.14
C LYS A 554 -4.12 21.23 34.50
N LEU A 555 -2.96 21.85 34.64
CA LEU A 555 -2.15 21.79 35.86
C LEU A 555 -2.09 23.16 36.55
N PRO A 556 -2.29 23.25 37.88
CA PRO A 556 -2.15 24.51 38.60
C PRO A 556 -0.70 25.00 38.51
N CYS A 557 -0.51 26.30 38.24
CA CYS A 557 0.79 26.90 37.99
C CYS A 557 0.88 28.34 38.53
N ASP A 558 2.10 28.86 38.65
CA ASP A 558 2.39 30.25 38.91
C ASP A 558 3.65 30.70 38.13
N LYS A 559 4.12 31.93 38.37
CA LYS A 559 5.35 32.46 37.76
C LYS A 559 6.61 31.64 38.05
N ASN A 560 6.57 30.75 39.04
CA ASN A 560 7.66 29.86 39.43
C ASN A 560 7.52 28.46 38.80
N GLY A 561 6.49 28.20 37.98
CA GLY A 561 6.27 26.93 37.28
C GLY A 561 4.98 26.22 37.72
N ILE A 562 4.97 24.89 37.65
CA ILE A 562 3.82 24.05 38.04
C ILE A 562 3.81 23.91 39.58
N ILE A 563 2.67 24.20 40.24
CA ILE A 563 2.56 24.37 41.70
C ILE A 563 2.77 23.07 42.48
N THR A 564 2.20 21.95 42.02
CA THR A 564 2.41 20.63 42.63
C THR A 564 3.11 19.68 41.67
N LYS A 565 4.09 18.94 42.20
CA LYS A 565 4.86 17.90 41.47
C LYS A 565 4.58 16.52 42.07
N ASP A 566 3.38 16.38 42.63
CA ASP A 566 2.91 15.19 43.32
C ASP A 566 2.64 14.04 42.34
N ASN A 567 2.28 12.89 42.92
CA ASN A 567 1.96 11.71 42.14
C ASN A 567 0.74 11.93 41.24
N ASP A 568 -0.18 12.84 41.54
CA ASP A 568 -1.36 13.07 40.70
C ASP A 568 -0.98 13.80 39.39
N VAL A 569 -0.07 14.78 39.47
CA VAL A 569 0.47 15.45 38.27
C VAL A 569 1.27 14.48 37.41
N LYS A 570 2.14 13.68 38.02
CA LYS A 570 2.90 12.64 37.31
C LYS A 570 1.97 11.61 36.67
N SER A 571 0.92 11.17 37.38
CA SER A 571 -0.10 10.23 36.88
C SER A 571 -0.77 10.77 35.62
N ASN A 572 -1.19 12.04 35.66
CA ASN A 572 -1.81 12.70 34.53
C ASN A 572 -0.86 12.78 33.33
N ILE A 573 0.40 13.13 33.53
CA ILE A 573 1.39 13.16 32.44
C ILE A 573 1.57 11.76 31.82
N SER A 574 1.73 10.74 32.66
CA SER A 574 1.89 9.34 32.22
C SER A 574 0.72 8.84 31.37
N VAL A 575 -0.50 9.14 31.82
CA VAL A 575 -1.75 8.84 31.13
C VAL A 575 -1.80 9.44 29.72
N ASN A 576 -1.41 10.70 29.59
CA ASN A 576 -1.55 11.41 28.32
C ASN A 576 -0.43 11.02 27.34
N LEU A 577 0.72 10.55 27.83
CA LEU A 577 1.72 9.87 27.00
C LEU A 577 1.19 8.55 26.42
N ILE A 578 0.41 7.78 27.19
CA ILE A 578 -0.23 6.54 26.69
C ILE A 578 -1.26 6.88 25.60
N LYS A 579 -2.14 7.86 25.84
CA LYS A 579 -3.11 8.33 24.83
C LYS A 579 -2.46 8.87 23.57
N ALA A 580 -1.32 9.53 23.71
CA ALA A 580 -0.54 9.99 22.57
C ALA A 580 0.04 8.80 21.76
N ASN A 581 0.22 7.62 22.35
CA ASN A 581 0.91 6.48 21.77
C ASN A 581 -0.04 5.32 21.37
N ARG A 582 -1.06 5.65 20.59
CA ARG A 582 -2.02 4.69 20.02
C ARG A 582 -2.30 5.01 18.55
N THR A 583 -2.85 4.03 17.85
CA THR A 583 -3.39 4.24 16.51
C THR A 583 -4.49 5.30 16.55
N LYS A 584 -4.50 6.19 15.56
CA LYS A 584 -5.51 7.22 15.38
C LYS A 584 -6.05 7.18 13.95
N ILE A 585 -7.36 7.09 13.80
CA ILE A 585 -8.08 7.12 12.52
C ILE A 585 -9.15 8.20 12.61
N THR A 586 -8.97 9.29 11.86
CA THR A 586 -9.96 10.37 11.83
C THR A 586 -10.36 10.76 10.43
N ASP A 587 -11.56 11.33 10.30
CA ASP A 587 -12.03 11.97 9.07
C ASP A 587 -11.96 11.03 7.86
N SER A 588 -12.16 9.73 8.10
CA SER A 588 -11.90 8.67 7.12
C SER A 588 -13.15 7.87 6.81
N ASN A 589 -13.25 7.39 5.56
CA ASN A 589 -14.49 6.84 5.04
C ASN A 589 -14.29 5.48 4.37
N VAL A 590 -15.33 4.64 4.44
CA VAL A 590 -15.46 3.43 3.61
C VAL A 590 -16.69 3.54 2.74
N TYR A 591 -16.53 3.25 1.46
CA TYR A 591 -17.60 3.16 0.48
C TYR A 591 -17.66 1.74 -0.07
N GLY A 592 -18.87 1.18 -0.15
CA GLY A 592 -19.17 -0.08 -0.83
C GLY A 592 -19.72 0.10 -2.23
N ILE A 593 -19.61 -0.95 -3.04
CA ILE A 593 -20.31 -1.05 -4.33
C ILE A 593 -21.84 -1.01 -4.19
N THR A 594 -22.58 -0.99 -5.30
CA THR A 594 -24.05 -0.85 -5.31
C THR A 594 -24.80 -1.90 -4.49
N ILE A 595 -24.28 -3.13 -4.42
CA ILE A 595 -24.85 -4.21 -3.57
C ILE A 595 -24.32 -4.17 -2.13
N GLY A 596 -23.45 -3.22 -1.84
CA GLY A 596 -22.69 -3.04 -0.61
C GLY A 596 -21.43 -3.91 -0.52
N TYR A 597 -20.59 -3.62 0.47
CA TYR A 597 -19.39 -4.41 0.77
C TYR A 597 -19.63 -5.39 1.92
N ASN A 598 -18.95 -6.52 1.85
CA ASN A 598 -18.99 -7.55 2.89
C ASN A 598 -17.67 -7.63 3.65
N VAL A 599 -17.76 -7.92 4.96
CA VAL A 599 -16.61 -8.14 5.84
C VAL A 599 -16.74 -9.50 6.51
N TYR A 600 -15.82 -10.41 6.20
CA TYR A 600 -15.80 -11.78 6.69
C TYR A 600 -14.53 -12.08 7.47
N ALA A 601 -14.69 -12.53 8.71
CA ALA A 601 -13.59 -12.86 9.62
C ALA A 601 -13.71 -14.30 10.14
N GLY A 602 -12.61 -14.85 10.66
CA GLY A 602 -12.60 -16.17 11.28
C GLY A 602 -12.87 -17.32 10.32
N GLY A 603 -12.62 -17.12 9.03
CA GLY A 603 -12.98 -18.05 7.96
C GLY A 603 -14.48 -18.05 7.59
N ALA A 604 -15.23 -17.02 8.00
CA ALA A 604 -16.61 -16.83 7.58
C ALA A 604 -16.72 -16.64 6.05
N GLY A 605 -17.94 -16.80 5.54
CA GLY A 605 -18.28 -16.49 4.14
C GLY A 605 -19.75 -16.18 3.94
N ASN A 606 -20.20 -16.21 2.69
CA ASN A 606 -21.60 -15.94 2.34
C ASN A 606 -22.59 -16.82 3.10
N ASP A 607 -22.23 -18.08 3.36
CA ASP A 607 -23.14 -19.10 3.86
C ASP A 607 -22.78 -19.65 5.25
N ALA A 608 -21.57 -19.40 5.75
CA ALA A 608 -21.10 -19.93 7.04
C ALA A 608 -20.51 -18.83 7.95
N ASP A 609 -20.74 -18.97 9.25
CA ASP A 609 -20.14 -18.13 10.29
C ASP A 609 -18.66 -18.48 10.48
N GLY A 610 -17.91 -17.55 11.06
CA GLY A 610 -16.51 -17.77 11.43
C GLY A 610 -16.39 -18.69 12.63
N THR A 611 -15.24 -19.36 12.73
CA THR A 611 -14.96 -20.31 13.82
C THR A 611 -13.62 -20.07 14.51
N ALA A 612 -12.75 -19.24 13.94
CA ALA A 612 -11.47 -18.92 14.55
C ALA A 612 -11.66 -18.10 15.84
N THR A 613 -10.79 -18.31 16.83
CA THR A 613 -10.86 -17.62 18.14
C THR A 613 -10.58 -16.13 18.04
N ASP A 614 -9.87 -15.71 17.00
CA ASP A 614 -9.55 -14.34 16.64
C ASP A 614 -10.39 -13.83 15.44
N GLY A 615 -11.53 -14.50 15.17
CA GLY A 615 -12.47 -14.21 14.08
C GLY A 615 -13.29 -12.93 14.25
N ARG A 616 -12.63 -11.82 14.58
CA ARG A 616 -13.24 -10.51 14.87
C ARG A 616 -13.59 -9.77 13.58
N SER A 617 -14.85 -9.36 13.44
CA SER A 617 -15.38 -8.74 12.21
C SER A 617 -16.12 -7.45 12.50
N GLY A 618 -15.69 -6.35 11.87
CA GLY A 618 -16.33 -5.04 12.02
C GLY A 618 -16.53 -4.32 10.70
N GLY A 619 -17.65 -3.60 10.54
CA GLY A 619 -17.92 -2.87 9.30
C GLY A 619 -16.93 -1.75 9.02
N PHE A 620 -16.26 -1.19 10.03
CA PHE A 620 -15.16 -0.23 9.90
C PHE A 620 -13.84 -0.82 10.45
N VAL A 621 -13.82 -1.22 11.72
CA VAL A 621 -12.62 -1.79 12.37
C VAL A 621 -12.89 -3.22 12.85
N GLY A 622 -12.07 -4.18 12.43
CA GLY A 622 -12.22 -5.57 12.88
C GLY A 622 -11.94 -5.73 14.37
N TYR A 623 -10.76 -5.30 14.79
CA TYR A 623 -10.33 -5.29 16.19
C TYR A 623 -9.73 -3.94 16.58
N ASN A 624 -10.43 -3.22 17.47
CA ASN A 624 -9.91 -1.99 18.04
C ASN A 624 -9.17 -2.26 19.36
N ASP A 625 -7.85 -2.23 19.31
CA ASP A 625 -6.95 -2.43 20.45
C ASP A 625 -6.53 -1.04 20.96
N GLU A 626 -7.43 -0.39 21.69
CA GLU A 626 -7.35 1.00 22.20
C GLU A 626 -7.10 2.12 21.17
N GLY A 627 -7.26 1.87 19.88
CA GLY A 627 -7.16 2.91 18.84
C GLY A 627 -8.23 4.00 18.99
N LEU A 628 -7.85 5.23 18.66
CA LEU A 628 -8.75 6.38 18.61
C LEU A 628 -9.43 6.51 17.26
N LEU A 629 -10.75 6.39 17.24
CA LEU A 629 -11.59 6.54 16.06
C LEU A 629 -12.46 7.78 16.23
N ARG A 630 -12.40 8.75 15.30
CA ARG A 630 -13.26 9.95 15.34
C ARG A 630 -13.69 10.40 13.96
N ASN A 631 -14.94 10.89 13.85
CA ASN A 631 -15.46 11.48 12.62
C ASN A 631 -15.25 10.57 11.39
N ASN A 632 -15.57 9.28 11.54
CA ASN A 632 -15.42 8.30 10.46
C ASN A 632 -16.79 7.83 9.98
N ASP A 633 -16.92 7.60 8.67
CA ASP A 633 -18.18 7.18 8.06
C ASP A 633 -18.08 5.86 7.30
N MET A 634 -19.14 5.05 7.45
CA MET A 634 -19.39 3.89 6.60
C MET A 634 -20.57 4.13 5.66
N TYR A 635 -20.36 3.87 4.38
CA TYR A 635 -21.37 3.91 3.32
C TYR A 635 -21.48 2.55 2.63
N TYR A 636 -22.71 2.07 2.45
CA TYR A 636 -23.01 0.82 1.76
C TYR A 636 -22.28 -0.42 2.33
N CYS A 637 -22.18 -0.56 3.65
CA CYS A 637 -21.80 -1.83 4.26
C CYS A 637 -22.99 -2.78 4.18
N ASP A 638 -22.82 -3.97 3.62
CA ASP A 638 -23.91 -4.95 3.47
C ASP A 638 -23.93 -5.96 4.62
N VAL A 639 -22.90 -6.80 4.73
CA VAL A 639 -22.81 -7.83 5.78
C VAL A 639 -21.50 -7.72 6.55
N VAL A 640 -21.60 -7.83 7.88
CA VAL A 640 -20.46 -8.07 8.76
C VAL A 640 -20.66 -9.43 9.40
N ARG A 641 -19.73 -10.37 9.14
CA ARG A 641 -19.83 -11.75 9.62
C ARG A 641 -18.49 -12.23 10.16
N GLY A 642 -18.53 -12.98 11.26
CA GLY A 642 -17.34 -13.45 11.94
C GLY A 642 -17.65 -14.58 12.90
N THR A 643 -16.80 -14.75 13.90
CA THR A 643 -17.06 -15.69 15.00
C THR A 643 -18.09 -15.11 15.97
N SER A 644 -18.96 -15.97 16.50
CA SER A 644 -19.96 -15.62 17.52
C SER A 644 -19.38 -14.71 18.62
N LYS A 645 -20.07 -13.59 18.89
CA LYS A 645 -19.74 -12.55 19.89
C LYS A 645 -18.51 -11.69 19.58
N LEU A 646 -17.92 -11.84 18.40
CA LEU A 646 -16.79 -11.02 17.92
C LEU A 646 -17.18 -10.18 16.70
N VAL A 647 -18.46 -9.84 16.58
CA VAL A 647 -19.04 -9.12 15.44
C VAL A 647 -19.73 -7.84 15.90
N GLY A 648 -19.56 -6.77 15.13
CA GLY A 648 -20.24 -5.51 15.37
C GLY A 648 -20.42 -4.68 14.10
N PRO A 649 -21.49 -3.86 14.01
CA PRO A 649 -21.77 -3.05 12.82
C PRO A 649 -20.61 -2.11 12.45
N PHE A 650 -19.94 -1.50 13.41
CA PHE A 650 -18.82 -0.59 13.20
C PHE A 650 -17.48 -1.22 13.64
N SER A 651 -17.31 -1.45 14.95
CA SER A 651 -16.17 -2.17 15.52
C SER A 651 -16.58 -3.60 15.87
N GLY A 652 -15.81 -4.60 15.42
CA GLY A 652 -16.10 -6.01 15.69
C GLY A 652 -15.85 -6.40 17.14
N ASN A 653 -14.68 -6.02 17.64
CA ASN A 653 -14.34 -6.14 19.05
C ASN A 653 -13.47 -4.95 19.45
N SER A 654 -13.75 -4.37 20.62
CA SER A 654 -12.95 -3.29 21.20
C SER A 654 -12.36 -3.78 22.52
N LYS A 655 -11.05 -3.67 22.67
CA LYS A 655 -10.35 -3.94 23.93
C LYS A 655 -9.86 -2.64 24.54
N LEU A 656 -10.05 -2.54 25.85
CA LEU A 656 -9.59 -1.45 26.70
C LEU A 656 -9.01 -2.11 27.95
N ASP A 657 -7.69 -2.20 28.03
CA ASP A 657 -6.96 -2.78 29.15
C ASP A 657 -6.56 -1.73 30.20
N SER A 658 -6.72 -0.45 29.86
CA SER A 658 -6.38 0.65 30.74
C SER A 658 -7.15 0.61 32.08
N VAL A 659 -6.38 0.68 33.18
CA VAL A 659 -6.90 0.79 34.56
C VAL A 659 -7.45 2.19 34.88
N TYR A 660 -7.47 3.10 33.91
CA TYR A 660 -7.81 4.50 34.14
C TYR A 660 -9.26 4.80 33.74
N GLU A 661 -10.02 5.42 34.65
CA GLU A 661 -11.47 5.66 34.52
C GLU A 661 -11.90 6.48 33.28
N PHE A 662 -10.99 7.27 32.69
CA PHE A 662 -11.29 8.06 31.48
C PHE A 662 -11.17 7.26 30.18
N ASN A 663 -10.53 6.07 30.18
CA ASN A 663 -10.34 5.28 28.96
C ASN A 663 -11.57 4.41 28.71
N THR A 664 -12.68 5.07 28.43
CA THR A 664 -13.94 4.42 28.09
C THR A 664 -14.04 4.20 26.60
N LYS A 665 -14.87 3.23 26.20
CA LYS A 665 -15.18 2.99 24.78
C LYS A 665 -15.74 4.23 24.10
N ALA A 666 -16.55 5.03 24.79
CA ALA A 666 -17.04 6.31 24.29
C ALA A 666 -15.91 7.33 24.07
N GLY A 667 -14.90 7.36 24.94
CA GLY A 667 -13.75 8.26 24.80
C GLY A 667 -12.80 7.90 23.65
N VAL A 668 -12.84 6.66 23.15
CA VAL A 668 -11.97 6.19 22.06
C VAL A 668 -12.69 5.97 20.74
N GLU A 669 -14.00 5.73 20.75
CA GLU A 669 -14.79 5.39 19.56
C GLU A 669 -16.16 6.11 19.50
N GLY A 670 -16.49 6.99 20.44
CA GLY A 670 -17.82 7.63 20.51
C GLY A 670 -17.94 9.00 19.84
N GLU A 671 -16.86 9.55 19.28
CA GLU A 671 -16.83 10.90 18.70
C GLU A 671 -17.15 10.84 17.19
N ASP A 672 -18.44 10.96 16.86
CA ASP A 672 -18.96 11.10 15.48
C ASP A 672 -18.53 10.00 14.49
N ASN A 673 -18.42 8.76 14.97
CA ASN A 673 -18.29 7.60 14.09
C ASN A 673 -19.68 7.10 13.66
N ILE A 674 -19.96 7.07 12.36
CA ILE A 674 -21.31 6.84 11.83
C ILE A 674 -21.33 5.64 10.89
N TYR A 675 -22.28 4.72 11.13
CA TYR A 675 -22.65 3.67 10.18
C TYR A 675 -24.11 3.82 9.75
N ARG A 676 -24.47 3.19 8.64
CA ARG A 676 -25.81 3.33 8.03
C ARG A 676 -26.47 1.97 7.88
N ILE A 677 -27.75 1.89 8.21
CA ILE A 677 -28.59 0.72 7.95
C ILE A 677 -29.57 1.09 6.84
N TYR A 678 -29.64 0.27 5.79
CA TYR A 678 -30.43 0.51 4.60
C TYR A 678 -31.57 -0.50 4.52
N ARG A 679 -32.80 -0.02 4.36
CA ARG A 679 -33.99 -0.88 4.24
C ARG A 679 -34.92 -0.41 3.14
N LYS A 680 -35.68 -1.34 2.55
CA LYS A 680 -36.80 -1.06 1.64
C LYS A 680 -38.11 -1.52 2.28
N PRO A 681 -38.59 -0.84 3.32
CA PRO A 681 -39.79 -1.25 4.03
C PRO A 681 -41.03 -1.04 3.16
N THR A 682 -42.06 -1.86 3.40
CA THR A 682 -43.38 -1.71 2.76
C THR A 682 -44.22 -0.59 3.38
N ILE A 683 -43.85 -0.13 4.57
CA ILE A 683 -44.52 0.94 5.32
C ILE A 683 -43.61 2.18 5.37
N THR A 684 -44.20 3.34 5.64
CA THR A 684 -43.42 4.57 5.89
C THR A 684 -42.74 4.45 7.24
N VAL A 685 -41.44 4.80 7.29
CA VAL A 685 -40.60 4.77 8.50
C VAL A 685 -39.59 5.90 8.44
N ASN A 686 -39.12 6.35 9.60
CA ASN A 686 -38.07 7.36 9.71
C ASN A 686 -37.14 7.19 10.93
N GLU A 687 -37.44 6.26 11.84
CA GLU A 687 -36.62 6.00 13.03
C GLU A 687 -36.45 4.50 13.28
N ILE A 688 -35.31 4.11 13.84
CA ILE A 688 -35.09 2.81 14.47
C ILE A 688 -35.39 2.94 15.95
N LYS A 689 -36.20 2.02 16.48
CA LYS A 689 -36.58 1.97 17.89
C LYS A 689 -36.23 0.63 18.52
N LYS A 690 -35.79 0.71 19.77
CA LYS A 690 -35.70 -0.43 20.69
C LYS A 690 -36.39 -0.05 21.99
N ASN A 691 -37.57 -0.61 22.22
CA ASN A 691 -38.46 -0.19 23.30
C ASN A 691 -38.73 1.34 23.19
N SER A 692 -38.39 2.12 24.21
CA SER A 692 -38.50 3.59 24.21
C SER A 692 -37.28 4.32 23.62
N ALA A 693 -36.17 3.62 23.37
CA ALA A 693 -34.95 4.23 22.84
C ALA A 693 -35.04 4.42 21.32
N VAL A 694 -34.68 5.61 20.85
CA VAL A 694 -34.48 5.92 19.42
C VAL A 694 -33.01 5.75 19.12
N LEU A 695 -32.69 4.89 18.15
CA LEU A 695 -31.31 4.54 17.79
C LEU A 695 -30.82 5.29 16.55
N THR A 696 -31.71 5.97 15.82
CA THR A 696 -31.35 6.74 14.62
C THR A 696 -30.89 8.14 15.00
N ASP A 697 -29.76 8.55 14.43
CA ASP A 697 -29.27 9.92 14.50
C ASP A 697 -29.92 10.80 13.42
N THR A 698 -29.72 10.40 12.17
CA THR A 698 -30.26 11.08 10.99
C THR A 698 -30.91 10.06 10.07
N PHE A 699 -31.95 10.51 9.37
CA PHE A 699 -32.70 9.71 8.41
C PHE A 699 -32.68 10.38 7.04
N SER A 700 -32.48 9.58 6.00
CA SER A 700 -32.58 10.04 4.62
C SER A 700 -33.18 8.95 3.73
N GLN A 701 -33.57 9.32 2.52
CA GLN A 701 -34.03 8.40 1.50
C GLN A 701 -33.31 8.66 0.18
N GLU A 702 -32.75 7.60 -0.41
CA GLU A 702 -32.02 7.70 -1.66
C GLU A 702 -32.13 6.38 -2.44
N ASN A 703 -32.37 6.43 -3.76
CA ASN A 703 -32.42 5.24 -4.62
C ASN A 703 -33.36 4.12 -4.12
N GLY A 704 -34.47 4.53 -3.49
CA GLY A 704 -35.47 3.64 -2.89
C GLY A 704 -35.05 3.01 -1.56
N TRP A 705 -33.88 3.36 -1.01
CA TRP A 705 -33.46 3.00 0.33
C TRP A 705 -33.96 4.00 1.36
N SER A 706 -34.52 3.50 2.45
CA SER A 706 -34.59 4.21 3.73
C SER A 706 -33.26 4.01 4.45
N ILE A 707 -32.56 5.11 4.72
CA ILE A 707 -31.19 5.12 5.26
C ILE A 707 -31.23 5.69 6.67
N PHE A 708 -30.88 4.86 7.63
CA PHE A 708 -30.79 5.23 9.05
C PHE A 708 -29.33 5.35 9.44
N SER A 709 -28.86 6.57 9.69
CA SER A 709 -27.53 6.80 10.23
C SER A 709 -27.55 6.55 11.74
N VAL A 710 -26.51 5.88 12.23
CA VAL A 710 -26.33 5.54 13.64
C VAL A 710 -24.91 5.90 14.06
N LYS A 711 -24.78 6.75 15.07
CA LYS A 711 -23.55 7.04 15.79
C LYS A 711 -23.18 5.87 16.68
N HIS A 712 -22.04 5.27 16.36
CA HIS A 712 -21.40 4.21 17.11
C HIS A 712 -21.11 4.66 18.56
N VAL A 713 -21.33 3.77 19.53
CA VAL A 713 -21.20 4.00 20.99
C VAL A 713 -22.20 4.99 21.60
N VAL A 714 -22.70 5.96 20.83
CA VAL A 714 -23.66 6.96 21.31
C VAL A 714 -25.09 6.43 21.29
N GLN A 715 -25.58 5.99 20.13
CA GLN A 715 -26.92 5.39 20.03
C GLN A 715 -26.88 3.87 20.18
N VAL A 716 -25.81 3.23 19.70
CA VAL A 716 -25.62 1.78 19.79
C VAL A 716 -24.22 1.51 20.33
N ASP A 717 -24.14 1.17 21.61
CA ASP A 717 -22.89 0.76 22.24
C ASP A 717 -22.56 -0.70 21.96
N THR A 718 -23.48 -1.61 22.24
CA THR A 718 -23.31 -3.03 21.96
C THR A 718 -24.18 -3.45 20.78
N TYR A 719 -23.64 -4.34 19.95
CA TYR A 719 -24.36 -4.89 18.80
C TYR A 719 -25.72 -5.50 19.18
N ASP A 720 -25.79 -6.17 20.34
CA ASP A 720 -27.02 -6.75 20.92
C ASP A 720 -28.17 -5.73 21.10
N THR A 721 -27.87 -4.43 21.17
CA THR A 721 -28.90 -3.38 21.24
C THR A 721 -29.83 -3.41 20.02
N LEU A 722 -29.31 -3.84 18.86
CA LEU A 722 -30.09 -3.99 17.63
C LEU A 722 -30.97 -5.25 17.61
N GLN A 723 -30.79 -6.18 18.55
CA GLN A 723 -31.60 -7.39 18.63
C GLN A 723 -33.06 -7.03 18.85
N ASN A 724 -33.97 -7.50 18.00
CA ASN A 724 -35.40 -7.17 18.03
C ASN A 724 -35.69 -5.65 18.00
N ALA A 725 -34.78 -4.83 17.45
CA ALA A 725 -35.09 -3.44 17.13
C ALA A 725 -36.02 -3.41 15.90
N VAL A 726 -36.84 -2.36 15.81
CA VAL A 726 -37.84 -2.19 14.75
C VAL A 726 -37.69 -0.84 14.08
N MET A 727 -38.14 -0.74 12.83
CA MET A 727 -38.34 0.53 12.14
C MET A 727 -39.76 1.04 12.42
N ALA A 728 -39.89 2.33 12.66
CA ALA A 728 -41.17 2.98 12.94
C ALA A 728 -41.24 4.38 12.32
N THR A 729 -42.46 4.91 12.24
CA THR A 729 -42.69 6.35 12.09
C THR A 729 -42.92 6.96 13.47
N LYS A 730 -42.43 8.19 13.69
CA LYS A 730 -42.72 8.97 14.89
C LYS A 730 -44.24 9.00 15.17
N ASP A 731 -44.63 8.69 16.41
CA ASP A 731 -46.01 8.65 16.89
C ASP A 731 -46.96 7.62 16.23
N SER A 732 -46.45 6.69 15.43
CA SER A 732 -47.21 5.55 14.88
C SER A 732 -47.00 4.27 15.69
N SER A 733 -48.03 3.43 15.79
CA SER A 733 -47.95 2.08 16.33
C SER A 733 -47.53 1.03 15.29
N GLU A 734 -47.53 1.39 14.01
CA GLU A 734 -47.13 0.50 12.92
C GLU A 734 -45.60 0.40 12.87
N THR A 735 -45.08 -0.82 12.88
CA THR A 735 -43.63 -1.10 12.89
C THR A 735 -43.31 -2.19 11.88
N ALA A 736 -42.05 -2.21 11.43
CA ALA A 736 -41.50 -3.25 10.59
C ALA A 736 -40.17 -3.75 11.18
N ASP A 737 -39.86 -5.03 10.99
CA ASP A 737 -38.64 -5.63 11.56
C ASP A 737 -37.38 -4.99 10.96
N LEU A 738 -36.44 -4.59 11.83
CA LEU A 738 -35.16 -4.07 11.36
C LEU A 738 -34.27 -5.18 10.79
N ASN A 739 -34.24 -6.35 11.44
CA ASN A 739 -33.39 -7.50 11.06
C ASN A 739 -31.91 -7.14 10.82
N ALA A 740 -31.39 -6.13 11.52
CA ALA A 740 -29.96 -5.78 11.46
C ALA A 740 -29.11 -6.73 12.31
N TYR A 741 -29.67 -7.20 13.42
CA TYR A 741 -29.12 -8.29 14.21
C TYR A 741 -29.70 -9.62 13.70
N VAL A 742 -28.89 -10.46 13.05
CA VAL A 742 -29.32 -11.79 12.59
C VAL A 742 -28.86 -12.88 13.56
N SER A 743 -27.59 -12.83 13.95
CA SER A 743 -27.02 -13.66 15.02
C SER A 743 -25.88 -12.90 15.71
N ASP A 744 -25.33 -13.50 16.78
CA ASP A 744 -24.11 -13.01 17.43
C ASP A 744 -22.86 -13.08 16.53
N ALA A 745 -22.96 -13.75 15.39
CA ALA A 745 -21.91 -13.91 14.39
C ALA A 745 -22.21 -13.17 13.07
N LYS A 746 -23.37 -12.54 12.92
CA LYS A 746 -23.80 -11.93 11.64
C LYS A 746 -24.69 -10.70 11.83
N ALA A 747 -24.18 -9.54 11.41
CA ALA A 747 -24.95 -8.31 11.24
C ALA A 747 -25.25 -8.05 9.75
N VAL A 748 -26.48 -7.61 9.45
CA VAL A 748 -26.92 -7.26 8.08
C VAL A 748 -27.33 -5.79 8.05
N LEU A 749 -26.54 -4.96 7.38
CA LEU A 749 -26.73 -3.52 7.30
C LEU A 749 -27.40 -3.11 5.97
N MET A 750 -27.42 -3.96 4.93
CA MET A 750 -28.22 -3.77 3.71
C MET A 750 -29.09 -4.98 3.31
N SER A 751 -28.74 -5.67 2.22
CA SER A 751 -29.57 -6.65 1.50
C SER A 751 -29.15 -8.10 1.70
N ASP A 752 -28.03 -8.36 2.40
CA ASP A 752 -27.43 -9.69 2.52
C ASP A 752 -27.07 -10.29 1.14
N ALA A 753 -26.50 -9.46 0.27
CA ALA A 753 -26.06 -9.81 -1.07
C ALA A 753 -24.75 -10.62 -1.02
N LYS A 754 -24.74 -11.74 -1.74
CA LYS A 754 -23.54 -12.59 -1.82
C LYS A 754 -22.45 -11.93 -2.66
N THR A 755 -21.21 -12.04 -2.20
CA THR A 755 -20.02 -11.55 -2.90
C THR A 755 -19.03 -12.66 -3.20
N THR A 756 -18.19 -12.46 -4.20
CA THR A 756 -17.10 -13.38 -4.57
C THR A 756 -15.76 -12.67 -4.57
N VAL A 757 -14.69 -13.40 -4.28
CA VAL A 757 -13.33 -12.87 -4.45
C VAL A 757 -13.05 -12.55 -5.91
N ASN A 758 -12.32 -11.46 -6.16
CA ASN A 758 -11.81 -11.20 -7.49
C ASN A 758 -10.62 -12.13 -7.80
N THR A 759 -10.30 -12.30 -9.07
CA THR A 759 -9.18 -13.15 -9.51
C THR A 759 -8.34 -12.42 -10.54
N GLY A 760 -7.04 -12.70 -10.57
CA GLY A 760 -6.14 -12.25 -11.64
C GLY A 760 -6.30 -13.01 -12.96
N ASP A 761 -7.28 -13.92 -13.06
CA ASP A 761 -7.61 -14.60 -14.31
C ASP A 761 -8.35 -13.64 -15.24
N SER A 762 -7.86 -13.52 -16.48
CA SER A 762 -8.43 -12.69 -17.54
C SER A 762 -8.62 -13.54 -18.79
N THR A 763 -9.54 -13.14 -19.67
CA THR A 763 -9.65 -13.73 -21.01
C THR A 763 -8.77 -13.04 -22.05
N SER A 764 -7.94 -12.08 -21.59
CA SER A 764 -6.97 -11.34 -22.38
C SER A 764 -5.58 -11.97 -22.21
N PRO A 765 -5.03 -12.63 -23.24
CA PRO A 765 -3.71 -13.25 -23.15
C PRO A 765 -2.62 -12.20 -22.99
N GLU A 766 -1.46 -12.59 -22.45
CA GLU A 766 -0.28 -11.73 -22.46
C GLU A 766 0.10 -11.37 -23.91
N PRO A 767 0.35 -10.08 -24.23
CA PRO A 767 0.82 -9.67 -25.55
C PRO A 767 2.05 -10.46 -25.99
N SER A 768 2.15 -10.80 -27.27
CA SER A 768 3.33 -11.48 -27.80
C SER A 768 4.49 -10.51 -28.03
N ASP A 769 5.69 -11.05 -28.27
CA ASP A 769 6.76 -10.23 -28.83
C ASP A 769 6.52 -9.93 -30.30
N THR A 770 6.87 -8.72 -30.73
CA THR A 770 6.86 -8.40 -32.16
C THR A 770 8.02 -9.12 -32.83
N GLN A 771 7.73 -9.80 -33.95
CA GLN A 771 8.75 -10.46 -34.75
C GLN A 771 9.73 -9.44 -35.35
N ASP A 772 11.04 -9.72 -35.25
CA ASP A 772 12.04 -8.96 -36.00
C ASP A 772 11.95 -9.37 -37.48
N PRO A 773 11.68 -8.42 -38.40
CA PRO A 773 11.59 -8.73 -39.84
C PRO A 773 12.93 -9.17 -40.45
N CYS A 774 14.05 -8.98 -39.76
CA CYS A 774 15.38 -9.37 -40.21
C CYS A 774 15.79 -10.79 -39.77
N ASP A 775 15.02 -11.44 -38.89
CA ASP A 775 15.34 -12.79 -38.44
C ASP A 775 15.11 -13.85 -39.53
N GLU A 776 16.04 -14.80 -39.64
CA GLU A 776 15.88 -15.96 -40.54
C GLU A 776 14.85 -16.97 -40.03
N PHE A 777 14.48 -16.88 -38.75
CA PHE A 777 13.56 -17.79 -38.07
C PHE A 777 12.50 -17.00 -37.29
N VAL A 778 11.27 -17.51 -37.27
CA VAL A 778 10.13 -16.83 -36.65
C VAL A 778 9.75 -17.47 -35.31
N ASN A 779 9.26 -16.64 -34.39
CA ASN A 779 8.65 -17.07 -33.14
C ASN A 779 7.13 -17.10 -33.29
N LEU A 780 6.51 -18.27 -33.23
CA LEU A 780 5.04 -18.38 -33.26
C LEU A 780 4.48 -18.39 -31.84
N THR A 781 3.55 -17.47 -31.56
CA THR A 781 2.81 -17.45 -30.30
C THR A 781 1.40 -17.99 -30.50
N ILE A 782 1.03 -19.03 -29.74
CA ILE A 782 -0.32 -19.59 -29.74
C ILE A 782 -0.95 -19.25 -28.39
N ASN A 783 -1.91 -18.33 -28.42
CA ASN A 783 -2.75 -17.99 -27.30
C ASN A 783 -4.03 -18.83 -27.36
N LYS A 784 -4.36 -19.52 -26.26
CA LYS A 784 -5.62 -20.23 -26.10
C LYS A 784 -6.48 -19.50 -25.09
N VAL A 785 -7.70 -19.15 -25.45
CA VAL A 785 -8.67 -18.45 -24.60
C VAL A 785 -9.91 -19.30 -24.42
N TRP A 786 -10.26 -19.58 -23.17
CA TRP A 786 -11.49 -20.26 -22.77
C TRP A 786 -12.54 -19.24 -22.34
N LYS A 787 -13.67 -19.22 -23.05
CA LYS A 787 -14.86 -18.42 -22.71
C LYS A 787 -15.99 -19.36 -22.28
N ASP A 788 -15.85 -19.90 -21.08
CA ASP A 788 -16.64 -21.01 -20.52
C ASP A 788 -16.97 -20.82 -19.03
N PHE A 789 -16.96 -19.57 -18.56
CA PHE A 789 -17.24 -19.20 -17.18
C PHE A 789 -16.29 -19.87 -16.16
N ARG A 790 -14.98 -19.87 -16.45
CA ARG A 790 -13.94 -20.48 -15.59
C ARG A 790 -14.18 -21.99 -15.41
N ASN A 791 -14.46 -22.68 -16.52
CA ASN A 791 -14.73 -24.11 -16.53
C ASN A 791 -15.87 -24.53 -15.58
N MET A 792 -16.96 -23.73 -15.52
CA MET A 792 -18.05 -23.96 -14.56
C MET A 792 -18.66 -25.37 -14.68
N ASP A 793 -18.78 -25.90 -15.90
CA ASP A 793 -19.36 -27.21 -16.17
C ASP A 793 -18.32 -28.35 -16.13
N GLY A 794 -17.05 -28.06 -15.87
CA GLY A 794 -15.98 -29.06 -15.73
C GLY A 794 -15.60 -29.79 -17.02
N ILE A 795 -16.02 -29.31 -18.19
CA ILE A 795 -15.81 -29.97 -19.49
C ILE A 795 -14.57 -29.47 -20.26
N ARG A 796 -13.85 -28.48 -19.73
CA ARG A 796 -12.60 -27.98 -20.34
C ARG A 796 -11.55 -29.11 -20.36
N PRO A 797 -10.94 -29.45 -21.52
CA PRO A 797 -9.89 -30.46 -21.58
C PRO A 797 -8.58 -29.92 -21.00
N ASP A 798 -7.67 -30.82 -20.59
CA ASP A 798 -6.34 -30.47 -20.06
C ASP A 798 -5.33 -30.02 -21.14
N SER A 799 -5.68 -30.23 -22.42
CA SER A 799 -4.85 -29.86 -23.57
C SER A 799 -5.70 -29.72 -24.83
N ILE A 800 -5.13 -29.07 -25.85
CA ILE A 800 -5.70 -29.00 -27.19
C ILE A 800 -4.68 -29.49 -28.21
N THR A 801 -5.17 -29.96 -29.35
CA THR A 801 -4.34 -30.32 -30.49
C THR A 801 -4.51 -29.30 -31.60
N VAL A 802 -3.41 -28.81 -32.14
CA VAL A 802 -3.38 -27.84 -33.23
C VAL A 802 -2.52 -28.33 -34.38
N THR A 803 -2.83 -27.88 -35.59
CA THR A 803 -2.03 -28.09 -36.79
C THR A 803 -1.45 -26.76 -37.24
N ILE A 804 -0.14 -26.71 -37.51
CA ILE A 804 0.55 -25.52 -38.02
C ILE A 804 0.86 -25.71 -39.50
N SER A 805 0.42 -24.76 -40.33
CA SER A 805 0.68 -24.74 -41.76
C SER A 805 1.41 -23.46 -42.16
N ARG A 806 2.11 -23.50 -43.28
CA ARG A 806 2.76 -22.35 -43.91
C ARG A 806 2.37 -22.24 -45.37
N SER A 807 2.28 -21.01 -45.85
CA SER A 807 1.98 -20.67 -47.25
C SER A 807 2.99 -19.67 -47.78
N TRP A 808 3.29 -19.71 -49.07
CA TRP A 808 4.18 -18.76 -49.76
C TRP A 808 3.82 -18.70 -51.24
N THR A 809 4.22 -17.61 -51.89
CA THR A 809 4.15 -17.49 -53.36
C THR A 809 5.48 -18.00 -53.92
N ASP A 810 5.46 -18.89 -54.91
CA ASP A 810 6.68 -19.38 -55.56
C ASP A 810 7.16 -18.47 -56.71
N ALA A 811 8.26 -18.86 -57.37
CA ALA A 811 8.86 -18.13 -58.50
C ALA A 811 7.89 -17.91 -59.68
N ASP A 812 6.89 -18.78 -59.84
CA ASP A 812 5.89 -18.72 -60.92
C ASP A 812 4.65 -17.88 -60.52
N GLY A 813 4.63 -17.34 -59.29
CA GLY A 813 3.51 -16.56 -58.77
C GLY A 813 2.36 -17.41 -58.23
N ALA A 814 2.53 -18.73 -58.05
CA ALA A 814 1.51 -19.61 -57.51
C ALA A 814 1.59 -19.68 -55.97
N GLU A 815 0.44 -19.65 -55.29
CA GLU A 815 0.40 -19.89 -53.84
C GLU A 815 0.56 -21.38 -53.53
N GLN A 816 1.60 -21.69 -52.76
CA GLN A 816 1.85 -23.00 -52.18
C GLN A 816 1.40 -23.01 -50.72
N THR A 817 0.93 -24.15 -50.23
CA THR A 817 0.58 -24.35 -48.82
C THR A 817 0.93 -25.76 -48.39
N GLU A 818 1.57 -25.90 -47.24
CA GLU A 818 1.86 -27.20 -46.65
C GLU A 818 1.71 -27.18 -45.13
N VAL A 819 1.52 -28.37 -44.53
CA VAL A 819 1.64 -28.55 -43.09
C VAL A 819 3.12 -28.52 -42.73
N VAL A 820 3.49 -27.78 -41.69
CA VAL A 820 4.87 -27.72 -41.23
C VAL A 820 5.25 -29.11 -40.71
N PRO A 821 6.30 -29.76 -41.24
CA PRO A 821 6.68 -31.11 -40.82
C PRO A 821 6.88 -31.22 -39.30
N GLY A 822 6.19 -32.18 -38.68
CA GLY A 822 6.25 -32.40 -37.22
C GLY A 822 5.27 -31.58 -36.39
N TYR A 823 4.43 -30.75 -37.03
CA TYR A 823 3.40 -29.94 -36.39
C TYR A 823 1.98 -30.31 -36.84
N GLU A 824 1.76 -31.54 -37.30
CA GLU A 824 0.44 -32.04 -37.73
C GLU A 824 -0.53 -32.18 -36.54
N ASN A 825 0.00 -32.57 -35.37
CA ASN A 825 -0.76 -32.82 -34.13
C ASN A 825 -0.05 -32.19 -32.92
N TYR A 826 0.28 -30.91 -33.01
CA TYR A 826 0.99 -30.21 -31.95
C TYR A 826 0.09 -30.04 -30.72
N VAL A 827 0.56 -30.50 -29.56
CA VAL A 827 -0.22 -30.46 -28.32
C VAL A 827 0.12 -29.20 -27.54
N VAL A 828 -0.89 -28.35 -27.31
CA VAL A 828 -0.79 -27.19 -26.41
C VAL A 828 -1.43 -27.56 -25.09
N LYS A 829 -0.66 -27.44 -24.00
CA LYS A 829 -1.12 -27.68 -22.62
C LYS A 829 -1.19 -26.37 -21.87
N GLY A 830 -2.06 -26.29 -20.88
CA GLY A 830 -2.08 -25.16 -19.96
C GLY A 830 -2.69 -25.52 -18.63
N ASP A 831 -2.65 -24.56 -17.71
CA ASP A 831 -3.29 -24.69 -16.40
C ASP A 831 -4.81 -24.64 -16.60
N ILE A 832 -5.50 -25.75 -16.30
CA ILE A 832 -6.95 -25.88 -16.44
C ILE A 832 -7.71 -24.85 -15.59
N SER A 833 -7.09 -24.28 -14.55
CA SER A 833 -7.68 -23.23 -13.72
C SER A 833 -7.66 -21.83 -14.37
N LYS A 834 -6.84 -21.63 -15.42
CA LYS A 834 -6.66 -20.34 -16.11
C LYS A 834 -7.48 -20.28 -17.38
N SER A 835 -8.09 -19.12 -17.63
CA SER A 835 -8.88 -18.89 -18.85
C SER A 835 -8.01 -18.62 -20.07
N THR A 836 -6.72 -18.33 -19.89
CA THR A 836 -5.76 -18.13 -20.97
C THR A 836 -4.56 -19.05 -20.82
N TRP A 837 -4.16 -19.70 -21.91
CA TRP A 837 -2.86 -20.39 -22.04
C TRP A 837 -2.05 -19.73 -23.14
N GLN A 838 -0.73 -19.81 -23.03
CA GLN A 838 0.18 -19.32 -24.06
C GLN A 838 1.29 -20.33 -24.27
N GLU A 839 1.53 -20.64 -25.52
CA GLU A 839 2.65 -21.45 -25.98
C GLU A 839 3.46 -20.62 -26.98
N ILE A 840 4.78 -20.57 -26.79
CA ILE A 840 5.69 -19.86 -27.69
C ILE A 840 6.63 -20.89 -28.32
N ILE A 841 6.53 -21.05 -29.63
CA ILE A 841 7.44 -21.87 -30.43
C ILE A 841 8.61 -20.97 -30.81
N LYS A 842 9.72 -21.11 -30.07
CA LYS A 842 10.90 -20.24 -30.20
C LYS A 842 11.91 -20.72 -31.24
N SER A 843 12.53 -19.76 -31.94
CA SER A 843 13.64 -19.92 -32.87
C SER A 843 14.99 -20.30 -32.24
N GLU A 844 15.09 -20.46 -30.93
CA GLU A 844 16.36 -20.81 -30.26
C GLU A 844 16.50 -22.30 -29.94
N LYS A 845 15.43 -23.09 -30.10
CA LYS A 845 15.47 -24.56 -29.95
C LYS A 845 15.87 -25.18 -31.30
N PRO A 846 17.06 -25.81 -31.43
CA PRO A 846 17.56 -26.28 -32.72
C PRO A 846 16.64 -27.30 -33.42
N ASP A 847 15.84 -28.02 -32.65
CA ASP A 847 14.86 -29.01 -33.10
C ASP A 847 13.49 -28.43 -33.49
N LYS A 848 13.27 -27.12 -33.31
CA LYS A 848 11.97 -26.45 -33.53
C LYS A 848 12.05 -25.13 -34.32
N LEU A 849 13.12 -24.95 -35.10
CA LEU A 849 13.32 -23.77 -35.93
C LEU A 849 12.24 -23.66 -37.02
N LEU A 850 11.56 -22.52 -37.07
CA LEU A 850 10.57 -22.20 -38.10
C LEU A 850 11.16 -21.13 -39.04
N PRO A 851 11.47 -21.44 -40.30
CA PRO A 851 12.11 -20.49 -41.21
C PRO A 851 11.17 -19.34 -41.57
N ALA A 852 11.69 -18.12 -41.69
CA ALA A 852 10.92 -16.96 -42.13
C ALA A 852 10.59 -16.97 -43.62
N TYR A 853 11.43 -17.63 -44.43
CA TYR A 853 11.32 -17.65 -45.89
C TYR A 853 11.91 -18.94 -46.48
N THR A 854 11.65 -19.17 -47.77
CA THR A 854 12.44 -20.06 -48.64
C THR A 854 13.23 -19.26 -49.67
N LYS A 855 14.31 -19.84 -50.21
CA LYS A 855 15.15 -19.21 -51.24
C LYS A 855 15.06 -19.98 -52.56
N ASP A 856 14.92 -19.25 -53.64
CA ASP A 856 15.09 -19.80 -54.99
C ASP A 856 16.57 -20.01 -55.33
N ALA A 857 16.83 -20.70 -56.46
CA ALA A 857 18.18 -20.96 -56.94
C ALA A 857 18.98 -19.68 -57.27
N ASP A 858 18.30 -18.56 -57.54
CA ASP A 858 18.91 -17.25 -57.83
C ASP A 858 19.08 -16.36 -56.58
N GLY A 859 18.63 -16.82 -55.41
CA GLY A 859 18.70 -16.11 -54.14
C GLY A 859 17.49 -15.24 -53.80
N THR A 860 16.42 -15.23 -54.62
CA THR A 860 15.17 -14.53 -54.31
C THR A 860 14.48 -15.15 -53.09
N LEU A 861 13.99 -14.30 -52.18
CA LEU A 861 13.34 -14.73 -50.93
C LEU A 861 11.82 -14.77 -51.08
N HIS A 862 11.20 -15.89 -50.68
CA HIS A 862 9.75 -16.04 -50.57
C HIS A 862 9.36 -16.23 -49.12
N TYR A 863 8.73 -15.22 -48.53
CA TYR A 863 8.38 -15.20 -47.12
C TYR A 863 7.19 -16.11 -46.82
N TYR A 864 7.30 -16.88 -45.74
CA TYR A 864 6.24 -17.75 -45.28
C TYR A 864 5.18 -16.96 -44.50
N LYS A 865 3.92 -17.26 -44.77
CA LYS A 865 2.77 -16.89 -43.94
C LYS A 865 2.26 -18.12 -43.21
N TYR A 866 2.31 -18.07 -41.89
CA TYR A 866 1.87 -19.15 -41.02
C TYR A 866 0.37 -19.10 -40.72
N SER A 867 -0.21 -20.27 -40.44
CA SER A 867 -1.60 -20.41 -39.98
C SER A 867 -1.75 -21.56 -39.01
N VAL A 868 -2.72 -21.47 -38.10
CA VAL A 868 -3.02 -22.50 -37.10
C VAL A 868 -4.48 -22.91 -37.19
N THR A 869 -4.74 -24.22 -37.10
CA THR A 869 -6.08 -24.79 -36.94
C THR A 869 -6.15 -25.63 -35.67
N GLU A 870 -7.33 -25.69 -35.04
CA GLU A 870 -7.56 -26.50 -33.84
C GLU A 870 -8.43 -27.73 -34.17
N THR A 871 -8.07 -28.88 -33.61
CA THR A 871 -8.93 -30.07 -33.63
C THR A 871 -10.21 -29.82 -32.83
N GLU A 872 -11.37 -30.14 -33.42
CA GLU A 872 -12.68 -29.89 -32.82
C GLU A 872 -12.77 -30.39 -31.36
N ILE A 873 -13.21 -29.50 -30.47
CA ILE A 873 -13.46 -29.81 -29.06
C ILE A 873 -14.96 -29.89 -28.85
N LYS A 874 -15.45 -31.09 -28.59
CA LYS A 874 -16.89 -31.34 -28.40
C LYS A 874 -17.46 -30.43 -27.32
N GLY A 875 -18.56 -29.73 -27.64
CA GLY A 875 -19.24 -28.81 -26.73
C GLY A 875 -18.74 -27.36 -26.78
N TYR A 876 -17.73 -27.06 -27.61
CA TYR A 876 -17.18 -25.72 -27.79
C TYR A 876 -17.34 -25.23 -29.23
N THR A 877 -17.42 -23.91 -29.40
CA THR A 877 -17.24 -23.25 -30.70
C THR A 877 -15.88 -22.56 -30.74
N THR A 878 -15.06 -22.88 -31.75
CA THR A 878 -13.71 -22.32 -31.92
C THR A 878 -13.72 -21.11 -32.86
N THR A 879 -12.94 -20.09 -32.54
CA THR A 879 -12.63 -18.96 -33.42
C THR A 879 -11.14 -18.66 -33.32
N ILE A 880 -10.45 -18.52 -34.46
CA ILE A 880 -9.01 -18.22 -34.50
C ILE A 880 -8.83 -16.81 -35.05
N LYS A 881 -8.04 -15.99 -34.35
CA LYS A 881 -7.65 -14.65 -34.76
C LYS A 881 -6.14 -14.57 -34.91
N ASN A 882 -5.67 -13.79 -35.87
CA ASN A 882 -4.25 -13.60 -36.12
C ASN A 882 -3.87 -12.15 -35.77
N SER A 883 -2.66 -11.93 -35.27
CA SER A 883 -2.07 -10.60 -35.13
C SER A 883 -1.76 -9.97 -36.49
N ASP A 884 -1.57 -8.66 -36.50
CA ASP A 884 -1.25 -7.91 -37.72
C ASP A 884 0.10 -8.31 -38.32
N ASP A 885 1.08 -8.71 -37.49
CA ASP A 885 2.36 -9.26 -37.94
C ASP A 885 2.28 -10.72 -38.44
N GLY A 886 1.16 -11.41 -38.20
CA GLY A 886 0.91 -12.77 -38.67
C GLY A 886 1.58 -13.89 -37.86
N PHE A 887 2.22 -13.58 -36.73
CA PHE A 887 2.98 -14.58 -35.94
C PHE A 887 2.32 -14.95 -34.60
N THR A 888 1.20 -14.32 -34.27
CA THR A 888 0.42 -14.65 -33.06
C THR A 888 -0.98 -15.13 -33.42
N PHE A 889 -1.34 -16.31 -32.93
CA PHE A 889 -2.63 -16.95 -33.17
C PHE A 889 -3.40 -17.05 -31.85
N THR A 890 -4.57 -16.41 -31.78
CA THR A 890 -5.46 -16.49 -30.61
C THR A 890 -6.65 -17.39 -30.93
N ILE A 891 -6.62 -18.60 -30.37
CA ILE A 891 -7.67 -19.62 -30.46
C ILE A 891 -8.65 -19.40 -29.31
N ILE A 892 -9.91 -19.08 -29.61
CA ILE A 892 -10.96 -18.80 -28.63
C ILE A 892 -11.99 -19.92 -28.68
N ASN A 893 -12.14 -20.64 -27.58
CA ASN A 893 -13.19 -21.65 -27.43
C ASN A 893 -14.27 -21.15 -26.50
N ARG A 894 -15.49 -21.06 -27.03
CA ARG A 894 -16.65 -20.61 -26.27
C ARG A 894 -17.56 -21.78 -25.94
N HIS A 895 -17.93 -21.85 -24.66
CA HIS A 895 -18.98 -22.73 -24.17
C HIS A 895 -20.00 -21.90 -23.39
N PHE A 896 -21.28 -22.07 -23.74
CA PHE A 896 -22.36 -21.46 -22.99
C PHE A 896 -22.94 -22.52 -22.05
N ALA A 897 -22.61 -22.40 -20.78
CA ALA A 897 -23.25 -23.20 -19.75
C ALA A 897 -24.74 -22.85 -19.68
N LEU A 898 -25.60 -23.86 -19.74
CA LEU A 898 -26.99 -23.73 -19.33
C LEU A 898 -26.98 -23.61 -17.81
N LEU A 899 -27.36 -22.44 -17.27
CA LEU A 899 -27.44 -22.23 -15.82
C LEU A 899 -28.17 -23.40 -15.14
N PRO A 900 -27.62 -23.98 -14.06
CA PRO A 900 -28.33 -25.00 -13.31
C PRO A 900 -29.65 -24.44 -12.78
N ASP A 901 -30.66 -25.30 -12.81
CA ASP A 901 -32.08 -25.06 -12.56
C ASP A 901 -32.33 -24.34 -11.21
N THR A 902 -32.23 -23.00 -11.20
CA THR A 902 -32.74 -22.18 -10.10
C THR A 902 -34.27 -22.16 -10.20
N GLY A 903 -34.90 -23.24 -9.74
CA GLY A 903 -36.30 -23.28 -9.33
C GLY A 903 -37.33 -22.69 -10.30
N GLY A 904 -37.66 -23.45 -11.36
CA GLY A 904 -38.98 -23.44 -11.99
C GLY A 904 -39.21 -22.43 -13.12
N LYS A 905 -39.53 -22.95 -14.33
CA LYS A 905 -40.22 -22.38 -15.54
C LYS A 905 -40.11 -20.87 -15.91
N GLY A 906 -39.29 -20.04 -15.24
CA GLY A 906 -39.20 -18.60 -15.45
C GLY A 906 -38.24 -18.17 -16.57
N ILE A 907 -37.10 -18.86 -16.72
CA ILE A 907 -36.07 -18.47 -17.69
C ILE A 907 -36.50 -18.74 -19.14
N MET A 908 -37.23 -19.84 -19.39
CA MET A 908 -37.79 -20.09 -20.72
C MET A 908 -38.76 -18.97 -21.13
N MET A 909 -39.50 -18.40 -20.17
CA MET A 909 -40.36 -17.23 -20.41
C MET A 909 -39.56 -15.99 -20.79
N PHE A 910 -38.37 -15.73 -20.22
CA PHE A 910 -37.55 -14.57 -20.59
C PHE A 910 -36.90 -14.72 -21.97
N ILE A 911 -36.44 -15.92 -22.33
CA ILE A 911 -35.88 -16.19 -23.67
C ILE A 911 -36.99 -16.14 -24.73
N ILE A 912 -38.15 -16.73 -24.44
CA ILE A 912 -39.34 -16.64 -25.32
C ILE A 912 -39.82 -15.18 -25.41
N ALA A 913 -39.88 -14.44 -24.30
CA ALA A 913 -40.28 -13.04 -24.29
C ALA A 913 -39.30 -12.17 -25.09
N GLY A 914 -37.99 -12.35 -24.89
CA GLY A 914 -36.95 -11.65 -25.66
C GLY A 914 -37.02 -11.98 -27.16
N GLY A 915 -37.22 -13.26 -27.51
CA GLY A 915 -37.41 -13.70 -28.89
C GLY A 915 -38.69 -13.14 -29.52
N LEU A 916 -39.79 -13.11 -28.77
CA LEU A 916 -41.06 -12.52 -29.21
C LEU A 916 -40.96 -11.00 -29.38
N LEU A 917 -40.22 -10.31 -28.51
CA LEU A 917 -40.01 -8.86 -28.57
C LEU A 917 -39.15 -8.49 -29.79
N LEU A 918 -38.11 -9.28 -30.09
CA LEU A 918 -37.30 -9.13 -31.30
C LEU A 918 -38.11 -9.42 -32.57
N ALA A 919 -38.92 -10.49 -32.57
CA ALA A 919 -39.83 -10.81 -33.67
C ALA A 919 -40.89 -9.72 -33.88
N PHE A 920 -41.42 -9.13 -32.80
CA PHE A 920 -42.37 -8.01 -32.85
C PHE A 920 -41.73 -6.73 -33.40
N LEU A 921 -40.49 -6.41 -33.00
CA LEU A 921 -39.72 -5.29 -33.55
C LEU A 921 -39.40 -5.49 -35.04
N LEU A 922 -39.03 -6.69 -35.46
CA LEU A 922 -38.79 -7.02 -36.87
C LEU A 922 -40.09 -6.97 -37.70
N TYR A 923 -41.21 -7.44 -37.13
CA TYR A 923 -42.52 -7.40 -37.76
C TYR A 923 -43.06 -5.96 -37.91
N THR A 924 -42.98 -5.14 -36.86
CA THR A 924 -43.40 -3.73 -36.88
C THR A 924 -42.49 -2.87 -37.76
N GLY A 925 -41.18 -3.16 -37.79
CA GLY A 925 -40.23 -2.55 -38.73
C GLY A 925 -40.54 -2.87 -40.20
N ARG A 926 -40.90 -4.12 -40.52
CA ARG A 926 -41.36 -4.51 -41.87
C ARG A 926 -42.70 -3.87 -42.25
N ARG A 927 -43.63 -3.70 -41.30
CA ARG A 927 -44.92 -3.03 -41.55
C ARG A 927 -44.77 -1.51 -41.77
N ARG A 928 -43.85 -0.85 -41.04
CA ARG A 928 -43.51 0.56 -41.28
C ARG A 928 -42.90 0.79 -42.66
N LYS A 929 -42.01 -0.11 -43.12
CA LYS A 929 -41.44 -0.03 -44.48
C LYS A 929 -42.48 -0.24 -45.59
N ARG A 930 -43.47 -1.14 -45.40
CA ARG A 930 -44.57 -1.33 -46.37
C ARG A 930 -45.57 -0.18 -46.46
N LYS A 931 -45.76 0.62 -45.39
CA LYS A 931 -46.62 1.82 -45.42
C LYS A 931 -45.94 3.07 -46.00
N GLN A 932 -44.63 3.05 -46.20
CA GLN A 932 -43.89 4.13 -46.88
C GLN A 932 -43.68 3.84 -48.39
N THR A 933 -44.17 2.69 -48.89
CA THR A 933 -44.06 2.26 -50.30
C THR A 933 -45.43 1.98 -50.94
N MET A 934 -46.52 2.46 -50.36
CA MET A 934 -47.85 2.57 -51.01
C MET A 934 -48.31 4.01 -51.04
#